data_AF-A0A257ARK8-F1
#
_entry.id   AF-A0A257ARK8-F1
#
_cell.length_a   1.000
_cell.length_b   1.000
_cell.length_c   1.000
_cell.angle_alpha   90.00
_cell.angle_beta   90.00
_cell.angle_gamma   90.00
#
_symmetry.space_group_name_H-M   'P 1'
#
loop_
_entity.id
_entity.type
_entity.pdbx_description
1 polymer ?
#
loop_
_entity_poly.entity_id
_entity_poly.type
_entity_poly.pdbx_seq_one_letter_code
_entity_poly.pdbx_strand_id
1 'polypeptide(L)'
;MEMDAELNVEEEFSRFFKQEKYRSLIASAVAQRKKSIMVDHSDLISFNEELSHLIVEEPLKYLPILDRAAYKQLQVEDPEYASKIKEFKARVFNLPEKIPIREVRSSHLRKLIAIDGIIVRASAIKPMLKTAVFRCRNCGTRYRVEQNSSRLKVPEKCTSIQCRGRRSKFELVEEECDYIDYQLIGVQEKPEDLPPGQLPRVIDVGLKGDIVDRARPGDRVIITGILFAVQERGAEMPKKTSKMYLEAVSIETASKEPESLQITPEEERLFREMAKDPNIHQRLIESIAPSIYGLDHIKKAIMLLLFGGRPKQFPDGVKVRGDIHILLVGDPGTGKSQLLKYAAMIAPRGLYTSGRGSTAAGLCVSGDTLVYTDNGIVSIKEIVERNMRNGLLEIDDGVYVSREPKPIRILAPSKDLSEVEIHKAIQYYKLKAKEVVQIETVLGKSITLTGETPILCSNDGKTLEWKKASQVKIGDHIAFIAKIPEVEGNWRKCLLEFIGDDVFVEISQEKLEELLDKLSTKLGSLRNVAKLLNVDENCVYYLWRRGIASPKLKVLRKILEEAESSFEDIYPWIKSIFYKSYRGRERVKLPPYPNEVFMEFLGDIYSDGCLVKDPRKNESYTIHYSTGSLEDARNYIERVRELFGLDPKIERDKRERCYVVRFSNKVIARLLIGFGIPVGDKGKDLEIHPIIHVMPRKLIGAFLKQLFTNDGGIVRGKCVFFSTSSKRLAEQVDLLLRRFGIISSIRERRS
;
A
#
# COMPACT_ATOMS: atom_id res chain seq x y z
N MET A 1 -40.33 23.33 29.70
CA MET A 1 -39.50 22.34 30.41
C MET A 1 -38.06 22.32 29.90
N GLU A 2 -37.74 22.06 28.62
CA GLU A 2 -36.32 22.12 28.16
C GLU A 2 -35.72 23.54 28.19
N MET A 3 -36.52 24.57 27.88
CA MET A 3 -36.05 25.97 27.83
C MET A 3 -35.72 26.55 29.22
N ASP A 4 -36.40 26.09 30.28
CA ASP A 4 -36.19 26.56 31.65
C ASP A 4 -34.89 25.98 32.28
N ALA A 5 -34.50 24.77 31.86
CA ALA A 5 -33.25 24.15 32.30
C ALA A 5 -32.02 24.81 31.64
N GLU A 6 -32.14 25.27 30.39
CA GLU A 6 -31.06 25.96 29.67
C GLU A 6 -30.71 27.34 30.26
N LEU A 7 -31.72 28.09 30.72
CA LEU A 7 -31.54 29.39 31.38
C LEU A 7 -30.76 29.27 32.71
N ASN A 8 -30.98 28.19 33.47
CA ASN A 8 -30.29 27.97 34.75
C ASN A 8 -28.78 27.67 34.55
N VAL A 9 -28.43 26.90 33.52
CA VAL A 9 -27.03 26.52 33.25
C VAL A 9 -26.18 27.72 32.79
N GLU A 10 -26.75 28.61 31.97
CA GLU A 10 -26.02 29.81 31.50
C GLU A 10 -25.72 30.79 32.65
N GLU A 11 -26.64 30.90 33.63
CA GLU A 11 -26.42 31.70 34.83
C GLU A 11 -25.30 31.13 35.71
N GLU A 12 -25.25 29.82 35.89
CA GLU A 12 -24.20 29.16 36.67
C GLU A 12 -22.82 29.30 36.02
N PHE A 13 -22.69 29.13 34.69
CA PHE A 13 -21.43 29.42 34.00
C PHE A 13 -21.03 30.89 34.11
N SER A 14 -22.00 31.81 34.11
CA SER A 14 -21.72 33.22 34.34
C SER A 14 -21.21 33.48 35.77
N ARG A 15 -21.67 32.72 36.77
CA ARG A 15 -21.12 32.77 38.14
C ARG A 15 -19.71 32.21 38.22
N PHE A 16 -19.42 31.13 37.49
CA PHE A 16 -18.08 30.55 37.42
C PHE A 16 -17.03 31.58 36.93
N PHE A 17 -17.31 32.30 35.84
CA PHE A 17 -16.39 33.31 35.31
C PHE A 17 -16.24 34.57 36.17
N LYS A 18 -17.12 34.78 37.17
CA LYS A 18 -16.98 35.88 38.15
C LYS A 18 -15.92 35.62 39.22
N GLN A 19 -15.41 34.39 39.32
CA GLN A 19 -14.29 34.07 40.23
C GLN A 19 -13.04 34.88 39.87
N GLU A 20 -12.30 35.34 40.88
CA GLU A 20 -11.15 36.25 40.73
C GLU A 20 -10.05 35.66 39.82
N LYS A 21 -9.82 34.35 39.88
CA LYS A 21 -8.91 33.61 38.99
C LYS A 21 -9.27 33.81 37.51
N TYR A 22 -10.53 33.64 37.14
CA TYR A 22 -10.97 33.75 35.75
C TYR A 22 -11.08 35.19 35.27
N ARG A 23 -11.46 36.13 36.15
CA ARG A 23 -11.44 37.57 35.84
C ARG A 23 -10.03 38.05 35.50
N SER A 24 -9.04 37.70 36.30
CA SER A 24 -7.63 38.05 36.05
C SER A 24 -7.08 37.39 34.77
N LEU A 25 -7.43 36.13 34.50
CA LEU A 25 -7.08 35.45 33.25
C LEU A 25 -7.70 36.10 32.02
N ILE A 26 -8.96 36.53 32.09
CA ILE A 26 -9.65 37.25 31.01
C ILE A 26 -8.94 38.60 30.77
N ALA A 27 -8.67 39.38 31.83
CA ALA A 27 -7.96 40.65 31.71
C ALA A 27 -6.57 40.49 31.06
N SER A 28 -5.82 39.46 31.45
CA SER A 28 -4.52 39.13 30.85
C SER A 28 -4.65 38.71 29.37
N ALA A 29 -5.66 37.91 29.04
CA ALA A 29 -5.94 37.52 27.66
C ALA A 29 -6.26 38.72 26.76
N VAL A 30 -7.02 39.69 27.28
CA VAL A 30 -7.34 40.95 26.58
C VAL A 30 -6.10 41.80 26.35
N ALA A 31 -5.26 41.97 27.36
CA ALA A 31 -3.99 42.69 27.24
C ALA A 31 -3.08 42.10 26.15
N GLN A 32 -3.09 40.77 26.00
CA GLN A 32 -2.35 40.05 24.96
C GLN A 32 -3.12 39.92 23.63
N ARG A 33 -4.29 40.56 23.50
CA ARG A 33 -5.19 40.49 22.33
C ARG A 33 -5.53 39.06 21.90
N LYS A 34 -5.66 38.15 22.86
CA LYS A 34 -6.11 36.78 22.62
C LYS A 34 -7.62 36.73 22.38
N LYS A 35 -8.07 35.76 21.59
CA LYS A 35 -9.49 35.53 21.26
C LYS A 35 -10.09 34.33 22.02
N SER A 36 -9.34 33.79 22.98
CA SER A 36 -9.72 32.62 23.76
C SER A 36 -9.11 32.66 25.15
N ILE A 37 -9.76 31.98 26.09
CA ILE A 37 -9.23 31.67 27.43
C ILE A 37 -9.13 30.17 27.63
N MET A 38 -8.19 29.75 28.46
CA MET A 38 -8.05 28.36 28.88
C MET A 38 -8.87 28.17 30.17
N VAL A 39 -9.72 27.15 30.21
CA VAL A 39 -10.55 26.80 31.36
C VAL A 39 -10.14 25.43 31.89
N ASP A 40 -9.68 25.38 33.12
CA ASP A 40 -9.24 24.14 33.74
C ASP A 40 -10.48 23.34 34.15
N HIS A 41 -10.59 22.10 33.66
CA HIS A 41 -11.71 21.24 33.99
C HIS A 41 -11.77 20.90 35.49
N SER A 42 -10.63 20.88 36.20
CA SER A 42 -10.62 20.66 37.65
C SER A 42 -11.32 21.78 38.43
N ASP A 43 -11.26 23.02 37.94
CA ASP A 43 -12.00 24.14 38.54
C ASP A 43 -13.51 24.00 38.31
N LEU A 44 -13.92 23.48 37.15
CA LEU A 44 -15.33 23.21 36.84
C LEU A 44 -15.89 22.13 37.77
N ILE A 45 -15.15 21.03 37.98
CA ILE A 45 -15.51 19.99 38.95
C ILE A 45 -15.67 20.59 40.36
N SER A 46 -14.70 21.41 40.78
CA SER A 46 -14.70 22.00 42.13
C SER A 46 -15.85 22.99 42.34
N PHE A 47 -16.28 23.67 41.27
CA PHE A 47 -17.40 24.60 41.32
C PHE A 47 -18.75 23.90 41.30
N ASN A 48 -18.96 22.99 40.34
CA ASN A 48 -20.18 22.22 40.20
C ASN A 48 -19.93 20.95 39.37
N GLU A 49 -20.01 19.80 40.05
CA GLU A 49 -19.79 18.48 39.46
C GLU A 49 -20.77 18.16 38.32
N GLU A 50 -22.04 18.58 38.43
CA GLU A 50 -23.06 18.35 37.41
C GLU A 50 -22.73 19.10 36.11
N LEU A 51 -22.29 20.36 36.21
CA LEU A 51 -21.88 21.15 35.04
C LEU A 51 -20.67 20.54 34.33
N SER A 52 -19.71 20.06 35.12
CA SER A 52 -18.54 19.36 34.61
C SER A 52 -18.94 18.11 33.81
N HIS A 53 -19.85 17.30 34.36
CA HIS A 53 -20.33 16.09 33.70
C HIS A 53 -21.09 16.41 32.40
N LEU A 54 -21.94 17.44 32.41
CA LEU A 54 -22.69 17.88 31.24
C LEU A 54 -21.78 18.35 30.08
N ILE A 55 -20.69 19.06 30.38
CA ILE A 55 -19.71 19.47 29.36
C ILE A 55 -19.03 18.26 28.71
N VAL A 56 -18.73 17.22 29.49
CA VAL A 56 -18.04 16.03 28.97
C VAL A 56 -18.97 15.15 28.12
N GLU A 57 -20.21 14.94 28.58
CA GLU A 57 -21.19 14.08 27.90
C GLU A 57 -21.86 14.75 26.70
N GLU A 58 -22.20 16.04 26.80
CA GLU A 58 -22.90 16.80 25.76
C GLU A 58 -22.16 18.10 25.33
N PRO A 59 -20.89 18.02 24.91
CA PRO A 59 -20.07 19.20 24.63
C PRO A 59 -20.65 20.10 23.52
N LEU A 60 -21.36 19.53 22.54
CA LEU A 60 -21.97 20.27 21.44
C LEU A 60 -23.05 21.25 21.90
N LYS A 61 -23.70 20.96 23.04
CA LYS A 61 -24.74 21.80 23.64
C LYS A 61 -24.14 22.81 24.61
N TYR A 62 -23.24 22.36 25.49
CA TYR A 62 -22.77 23.18 26.62
C TYR A 62 -21.53 24.02 26.34
N LEU A 63 -20.61 23.62 25.44
CA LEU A 63 -19.45 24.47 25.09
C LEU A 63 -19.86 25.82 24.46
N PRO A 64 -20.86 25.90 23.56
CA PRO A 64 -21.34 27.20 23.07
C PRO A 64 -21.93 28.09 24.17
N ILE A 65 -22.53 27.50 25.21
CA ILE A 65 -23.07 28.24 26.35
C ILE A 65 -21.90 28.77 27.22
N LEU A 66 -20.86 27.96 27.42
CA LEU A 66 -19.63 28.36 28.10
C LEU A 66 -18.93 29.51 27.38
N ASP A 67 -18.83 29.44 26.04
CA ASP A 67 -18.29 30.52 25.20
C ASP A 67 -19.07 31.84 25.40
N ARG A 68 -20.41 31.78 25.43
CA ARG A 68 -21.27 32.95 25.67
C ARG A 68 -21.09 33.54 27.06
N ALA A 69 -20.99 32.70 28.09
CA ALA A 69 -20.76 33.15 29.46
C ALA A 69 -19.39 33.84 29.61
N ALA A 70 -18.34 33.28 29.00
CA ALA A 70 -17.02 33.91 28.96
C ALA A 70 -17.05 35.26 28.22
N TYR A 71 -17.78 35.34 27.10
CA TYR A 71 -17.97 36.58 26.35
C TYR A 71 -18.74 37.64 27.13
N LYS A 72 -19.79 37.28 27.89
CA LYS A 72 -20.51 38.21 28.77
C LYS A 72 -19.58 38.77 29.86
N GLN A 73 -18.74 37.93 30.48
CA GLN A 73 -17.78 38.42 31.46
C GLN A 73 -16.73 39.35 30.84
N LEU A 74 -16.28 39.05 29.62
CA LEU A 74 -15.38 39.92 28.87
C LEU A 74 -16.00 41.31 28.61
N GLN A 75 -17.30 41.38 28.28
CA GLN A 75 -18.00 42.65 28.10
C GLN A 75 -18.03 43.53 29.35
N VAL A 76 -17.95 42.92 30.55
CA VAL A 76 -17.89 43.65 31.82
C VAL A 76 -16.49 44.17 32.10
N GLU A 77 -15.45 43.38 31.83
CA GLU A 77 -14.06 43.76 32.10
C GLU A 77 -13.51 44.76 31.07
N ASP A 78 -13.79 44.55 29.78
CA ASP A 78 -13.35 45.45 28.70
C ASP A 78 -14.43 45.53 27.58
N PRO A 79 -15.36 46.48 27.69
CA PRO A 79 -16.39 46.71 26.68
C PRO A 79 -15.82 47.10 25.30
N GLU A 80 -14.68 47.80 25.27
CA GLU A 80 -14.11 48.33 24.04
C GLU A 80 -13.51 47.20 23.20
N TYR A 81 -12.75 46.30 23.83
CA TYR A 81 -12.22 45.12 23.16
C TYR A 81 -13.32 44.13 22.77
N ALA A 82 -14.32 43.92 23.64
CA ALA A 82 -15.46 43.05 23.36
C ALA A 82 -16.22 43.50 22.09
N SER A 83 -16.37 44.80 21.86
CA SER A 83 -17.04 45.33 20.65
C SER A 83 -16.28 45.03 19.34
N LYS A 84 -14.96 44.84 19.41
CA LYS A 84 -14.08 44.59 18.24
C LYS A 84 -14.03 43.12 17.85
N ILE A 85 -14.29 42.21 18.77
CA ILE A 85 -14.27 40.77 18.51
C ILE A 85 -15.69 40.21 18.40
N LYS A 86 -15.97 39.40 17.37
CA LYS A 86 -17.30 38.79 17.22
C LYS A 86 -17.55 37.66 18.24
N GLU A 87 -16.50 36.99 18.69
CA GLU A 87 -16.56 35.81 19.56
C GLU A 87 -15.34 35.68 20.44
N PHE A 88 -15.53 35.07 21.62
CA PHE A 88 -14.48 34.71 22.56
C PHE A 88 -14.66 33.25 22.98
N LYS A 89 -13.62 32.42 22.82
CA LYS A 89 -13.70 30.97 23.04
C LYS A 89 -13.20 30.56 24.42
N ALA A 90 -13.99 29.75 25.12
CA ALA A 90 -13.59 29.08 26.36
C ALA A 90 -13.06 27.68 26.04
N ARG A 91 -11.74 27.51 26.13
CA ARG A 91 -11.03 26.28 25.74
C ARG A 91 -10.79 25.42 26.98
N VAL A 92 -11.65 24.42 27.17
CA VAL A 92 -11.54 23.46 28.28
C VAL A 92 -10.31 22.57 28.08
N PHE A 93 -9.52 22.37 29.14
CA PHE A 93 -8.33 21.52 29.15
C PHE A 93 -8.21 20.76 30.49
N ASN A 94 -7.19 19.90 30.62
CA ASN A 94 -6.92 19.14 31.85
C ASN A 94 -8.10 18.24 32.32
N LEU A 95 -8.67 17.45 31.40
CA LEU A 95 -9.67 16.43 31.79
C LEU A 95 -9.02 15.36 32.71
N PRO A 96 -9.78 14.82 33.67
CA PRO A 96 -9.25 13.86 34.65
C PRO A 96 -8.78 12.55 34.02
N GLU A 97 -9.45 12.11 32.95
CA GLU A 97 -9.10 10.89 32.22
C GLU A 97 -8.48 11.24 30.86
N LYS A 98 -7.28 10.68 30.61
CA LYS A 98 -6.61 10.74 29.31
C LYS A 98 -6.75 9.37 28.65
N ILE A 99 -7.45 9.34 27.53
CA ILE A 99 -7.76 8.10 26.83
C ILE A 99 -6.60 7.79 25.87
N PRO A 100 -5.94 6.62 25.98
CA PRO A 100 -4.97 6.19 24.99
C PRO A 100 -5.61 6.15 23.60
N ILE A 101 -4.91 6.62 22.56
CA ILE A 101 -5.44 6.64 21.18
C ILE A 101 -5.92 5.24 20.74
N ARG A 102 -5.31 4.18 21.27
CA ARG A 102 -5.69 2.78 21.03
C ARG A 102 -7.04 2.39 21.58
N GLU A 103 -7.48 3.04 22.65
CA GLU A 103 -8.70 2.77 23.40
C GLU A 103 -9.86 3.65 22.96
N VAL A 104 -9.62 4.58 22.04
CA VAL A 104 -10.68 5.33 21.39
C VAL A 104 -11.62 4.37 20.64
N ARG A 105 -12.84 4.29 21.14
CA ARG A 105 -13.95 3.42 20.67
C ARG A 105 -15.21 4.24 20.41
N SER A 106 -16.24 3.58 19.86
CA SER A 106 -17.55 4.19 19.59
C SER A 106 -18.25 4.76 20.81
N SER A 107 -17.94 4.29 22.02
CA SER A 107 -18.46 4.81 23.30
C SER A 107 -18.13 6.29 23.53
N HIS A 108 -17.07 6.79 22.90
CA HIS A 108 -16.59 8.17 23.04
C HIS A 108 -17.14 9.10 21.95
N LEU A 109 -17.97 8.60 21.03
CA LEU A 109 -18.52 9.43 19.95
C LEU A 109 -19.38 10.55 20.53
N ARG A 110 -19.16 11.77 20.02
CA ARG A 110 -19.81 13.02 20.42
C ARG A 110 -19.53 13.48 21.85
N LYS A 111 -18.63 12.83 22.58
CA LYS A 111 -18.17 13.23 23.91
C LYS A 111 -16.86 14.03 23.81
N LEU A 112 -16.57 14.78 24.87
CA LEU A 112 -15.30 15.47 25.05
C LEU A 112 -14.27 14.49 25.62
N ILE A 113 -13.16 14.28 24.91
CA ILE A 113 -12.09 13.38 25.35
C ILE A 113 -10.74 14.08 25.30
N ALA A 114 -9.83 13.69 26.19
CA ALA A 114 -8.43 14.08 26.13
C ALA A 114 -7.59 12.91 25.62
N ILE A 115 -6.76 13.18 24.60
CA ILE A 115 -5.77 12.25 24.07
C ILE A 115 -4.36 12.81 24.28
N ASP A 116 -3.41 11.92 24.49
CA ASP A 116 -2.01 12.25 24.70
C ASP A 116 -1.15 11.55 23.62
N GLY A 117 -0.28 12.30 22.95
CA GLY A 117 0.48 11.77 21.82
C GLY A 117 1.51 12.72 21.22
N ILE A 118 2.07 12.32 20.09
CA ILE A 118 3.09 13.07 19.35
C ILE A 118 2.52 13.49 18.01
N ILE A 119 2.71 14.75 17.62
CA ILE A 119 2.32 15.20 16.28
C ILE A 119 3.27 14.57 15.26
N VAL A 120 2.74 13.78 14.32
CA VAL A 120 3.54 13.16 13.25
C VAL A 120 3.45 13.88 11.92
N ARG A 121 2.34 14.58 11.70
CA ARG A 121 2.09 15.32 10.46
C ARG A 121 1.20 16.51 10.72
N ALA A 122 1.45 17.59 10.01
CA ALA A 122 0.59 18.76 9.99
C ALA A 122 0.38 19.17 8.52
N SER A 123 -0.88 19.39 8.15
CA SER A 123 -1.21 19.95 6.84
C SER A 123 -0.90 21.45 6.80
N ALA A 124 -0.77 22.00 5.59
CA ALA A 124 -0.76 23.44 5.39
C ALA A 124 -2.05 24.07 5.93
N ILE A 125 -1.94 25.27 6.49
CA ILE A 125 -3.08 26.05 6.98
C ILE A 125 -3.97 26.40 5.79
N LYS A 126 -5.27 26.15 5.92
CA LYS A 126 -6.27 26.44 4.88
C LYS A 126 -7.41 27.27 5.46
N PRO A 127 -7.99 28.21 4.70
CA PRO A 127 -9.19 28.93 5.12
C PRO A 127 -10.40 27.99 5.05
N MET A 128 -11.17 27.94 6.14
CA MET A 128 -12.43 27.21 6.24
C MET A 128 -13.60 28.19 6.36
N LEU A 129 -14.64 27.99 5.56
CA LEU A 129 -15.88 28.76 5.66
C LEU A 129 -16.57 28.50 6.99
N LYS A 130 -16.74 29.55 7.80
CA LYS A 130 -17.52 29.50 9.05
C LYS A 130 -18.95 29.93 8.81
N THR A 131 -19.12 31.08 8.16
CA THR A 131 -20.43 31.63 7.78
C THR A 131 -20.44 31.86 6.29
N ALA A 132 -21.28 31.11 5.58
CA ALA A 132 -21.44 31.25 4.14
C ALA A 132 -22.63 32.17 3.83
N VAL A 133 -22.41 33.14 2.93
CA VAL A 133 -23.47 34.04 2.46
C VAL A 133 -23.92 33.60 1.08
N PHE A 134 -25.20 33.24 0.97
CA PHE A 134 -25.80 32.79 -0.27
C PHE A 134 -26.76 33.83 -0.81
N ARG A 135 -26.60 34.21 -2.07
CA ARG A 135 -27.54 35.05 -2.81
C ARG A 135 -28.49 34.17 -3.62
N CYS A 136 -29.79 34.39 -3.45
CA CYS A 136 -30.80 33.76 -4.32
C CYS A 136 -30.71 34.36 -5.73
N ARG A 137 -30.54 33.52 -6.77
CA ARG A 137 -30.47 33.99 -8.16
C ARG A 137 -31.80 34.57 -8.68
N ASN A 138 -32.92 34.23 -8.04
CA ASN A 138 -34.24 34.65 -8.52
C ASN A 138 -34.69 36.00 -7.97
N CYS A 139 -34.45 36.30 -6.68
CA CYS A 139 -34.89 37.54 -6.02
C CYS A 139 -33.75 38.39 -5.45
N GLY A 140 -32.49 37.93 -5.52
CA GLY A 140 -31.34 38.65 -4.98
C GLY A 140 -31.22 38.65 -3.45
N THR A 141 -32.18 38.08 -2.70
CA THR A 141 -32.10 38.01 -1.23
C THR A 141 -30.88 37.21 -0.77
N ARG A 142 -30.17 37.75 0.23
CA ARG A 142 -28.96 37.14 0.81
C ARG A 142 -29.29 36.37 2.09
N TYR A 143 -28.68 35.21 2.26
CA TYR A 143 -28.87 34.29 3.38
C TYR A 143 -27.53 33.98 4.02
N ARG A 144 -27.36 34.33 5.29
CA ARG A 144 -26.19 33.91 6.08
C ARG A 144 -26.47 32.56 6.72
N VAL A 145 -25.64 31.57 6.46
CA VAL A 145 -25.79 30.20 6.98
C VAL A 145 -24.48 29.76 7.63
N GLU A 146 -24.55 29.40 8.91
CA GLU A 146 -23.44 28.80 9.65
C GLU A 146 -23.09 27.40 9.12
N GLN A 147 -21.80 27.14 8.99
CA GLN A 147 -21.25 25.94 8.39
C GLN A 147 -20.62 25.05 9.47
N ASN A 148 -21.45 24.30 10.18
CA ASN A 148 -21.02 23.42 11.28
C ASN A 148 -20.67 22.00 10.82
N SER A 149 -20.73 21.72 9.52
CA SER A 149 -20.49 20.38 8.96
C SER A 149 -19.36 20.39 7.93
N SER A 150 -18.76 19.24 7.68
CA SER A 150 -17.75 19.08 6.62
C SER A 150 -18.29 19.31 5.21
N ARG A 151 -19.62 19.34 5.05
CA ARG A 151 -20.29 19.69 3.79
C ARG A 151 -20.81 21.13 3.87
N LEU A 152 -20.69 21.84 2.75
CA LEU A 152 -21.32 23.14 2.61
C LEU A 152 -22.84 22.99 2.69
N LYS A 153 -23.45 23.52 3.74
CA LYS A 153 -24.89 23.58 3.95
C LYS A 153 -25.44 24.79 3.19
N VAL A 154 -26.18 24.51 2.12
CA VAL A 154 -26.87 25.51 1.30
C VAL A 154 -28.29 25.69 1.83
N PRO A 155 -28.88 26.90 1.81
CA PRO A 155 -30.29 27.09 2.13
C PRO A 155 -31.19 26.19 1.27
N GLU A 156 -32.18 25.54 1.89
CA GLU A 156 -33.07 24.63 1.16
C GLU A 156 -34.11 25.36 0.32
N LYS A 157 -34.61 26.51 0.82
CA LYS A 157 -35.67 27.30 0.17
C LYS A 157 -35.46 28.78 0.41
N CYS A 158 -35.88 29.60 -0.55
CA CYS A 158 -35.89 31.05 -0.41
C CYS A 158 -37.16 31.46 0.33
N THR A 159 -37.00 32.20 1.43
CA THR A 159 -38.10 32.75 2.25
C THR A 159 -38.70 34.04 1.71
N SER A 160 -38.09 34.65 0.68
CA SER A 160 -38.62 35.87 0.07
C SER A 160 -39.98 35.64 -0.57
N ILE A 161 -40.90 36.59 -0.36
CA ILE A 161 -42.27 36.58 -0.90
C ILE A 161 -42.28 36.41 -2.43
N GLN A 162 -41.27 36.97 -3.12
CA GLN A 162 -41.13 36.88 -4.58
C GLN A 162 -40.77 35.47 -5.09
N CYS A 163 -40.30 34.57 -4.22
CA CYS A 163 -39.83 33.22 -4.57
C CYS A 163 -40.67 32.10 -3.93
N ARG A 164 -41.76 32.42 -3.22
CA ARG A 164 -42.65 31.44 -2.60
C ARG A 164 -43.10 30.39 -3.64
N GLY A 165 -42.81 29.12 -3.37
CA GLY A 165 -43.22 27.98 -4.20
C GLY A 165 -42.29 27.60 -5.37
N ARG A 166 -41.21 28.33 -5.63
CA ARG A 166 -40.27 28.03 -6.74
C ARG A 166 -38.94 27.44 -6.22
N ARG A 167 -38.39 26.44 -6.92
CA ARG A 167 -37.02 25.94 -6.67
C ARG A 167 -36.02 27.07 -7.00
N SER A 168 -35.44 27.66 -5.96
CA SER A 168 -34.48 28.76 -6.08
C SER A 168 -33.06 28.20 -6.10
N LYS A 169 -32.22 28.68 -7.01
CA LYS A 169 -30.78 28.37 -7.00
C LYS A 169 -30.03 29.41 -6.18
N PHE A 170 -29.19 28.95 -5.28
CA PHE A 170 -28.36 29.79 -4.41
C PHE A 170 -26.94 29.86 -4.94
N GLU A 171 -26.36 31.05 -4.92
CA GLU A 171 -24.98 31.31 -5.32
C GLU A 171 -24.20 31.82 -4.10
N LEU A 172 -23.01 31.27 -3.88
CA LEU A 172 -22.14 31.70 -2.79
C LEU A 172 -21.52 33.07 -3.14
N VAL A 173 -21.61 34.02 -2.21
CA VAL A 173 -21.00 35.34 -2.32
C VAL A 173 -19.75 35.34 -1.44
N GLU A 174 -18.61 34.97 -2.02
CA GLU A 174 -17.35 34.74 -1.29
C GLU A 174 -16.88 35.97 -0.50
N GLU A 175 -17.06 37.18 -1.06
CA GLU A 175 -16.65 38.46 -0.45
C GLU A 175 -17.35 38.77 0.89
N GLU A 176 -18.55 38.19 1.13
CA GLU A 176 -19.33 38.42 2.35
C GLU A 176 -19.23 37.24 3.33
N CYS A 177 -18.48 36.20 2.99
CA CYS A 177 -18.31 35.03 3.84
C CYS A 177 -17.27 35.27 4.95
N ASP A 178 -17.54 34.73 6.14
CA ASP A 178 -16.57 34.73 7.23
C ASP A 178 -15.73 33.43 7.17
N TYR A 179 -14.41 33.58 7.15
CA TYR A 179 -13.44 32.48 7.13
C TYR A 179 -12.73 32.35 8.47
N ILE A 180 -12.31 31.13 8.79
CA ILE A 180 -11.44 30.81 9.93
C ILE A 180 -10.28 29.94 9.47
N ASP A 181 -9.13 30.09 10.12
CA ASP A 181 -7.99 29.20 9.86
C ASP A 181 -8.31 27.79 10.31
N TYR A 182 -8.01 26.82 9.45
CA TYR A 182 -8.17 25.40 9.71
C TYR A 182 -6.87 24.66 9.38
N GLN A 183 -6.52 23.72 10.24
CA GLN A 183 -5.36 22.85 10.04
C GLN A 183 -5.71 21.44 10.52
N LEU A 184 -5.40 20.46 9.68
CA LEU A 184 -5.49 19.04 10.04
C LEU A 184 -4.12 18.54 10.48
N ILE A 185 -4.04 17.95 11.67
CA ILE A 185 -2.84 17.30 12.21
C ILE A 185 -3.10 15.82 12.45
N GLY A 186 -2.05 14.99 12.38
CA GLY A 186 -2.08 13.60 12.79
C GLY A 186 -1.32 13.42 14.10
N VAL A 187 -1.99 12.84 15.10
CA VAL A 187 -1.41 12.59 16.43
C VAL A 187 -1.23 11.08 16.61
N GLN A 188 -0.03 10.67 16.97
CA GLN A 188 0.39 9.29 17.15
C GLN A 188 0.56 8.94 18.63
N GLU A 189 0.30 7.69 18.98
CA GLU A 189 0.67 7.10 20.28
C GLU A 189 2.17 7.27 20.56
N LYS A 190 2.52 7.52 21.83
CA LYS A 190 3.93 7.59 22.22
C LYS A 190 4.54 6.19 22.12
N PRO A 191 5.81 6.07 21.67
CA PRO A 191 6.49 4.77 21.60
C PRO A 191 6.55 4.03 22.94
N GLU A 192 6.61 4.78 24.03
CA GLU A 192 6.65 4.30 25.42
C GLU A 192 5.35 3.58 25.82
N ASP A 193 4.22 4.01 25.27
CA ASP A 193 2.89 3.47 25.55
C ASP A 193 2.52 2.27 24.64
N LEU A 194 3.46 1.80 23.79
CA LEU A 194 3.20 0.74 22.84
C LEU A 194 3.39 -0.66 23.45
N PRO A 195 2.36 -1.53 23.38
CA PRO A 195 2.51 -2.95 23.61
C PRO A 195 3.56 -3.57 22.65
N PRO A 196 4.38 -4.51 23.14
CA PRO A 196 5.43 -5.14 22.35
C PRO A 196 4.86 -5.79 21.09
N GLY A 197 5.45 -5.46 19.92
CA GLY A 197 5.09 -6.03 18.63
C GLY A 197 3.89 -5.40 17.92
N GLN A 198 3.24 -4.38 18.51
CA GLN A 198 2.12 -3.68 17.86
C GLN A 198 2.57 -2.34 17.25
N LEU A 199 1.97 -1.98 16.11
CA LEU A 199 2.24 -0.71 15.46
C LEU A 199 1.50 0.44 16.17
N PRO A 200 2.12 1.62 16.29
CA PRO A 200 1.47 2.81 16.82
C PRO A 200 0.29 3.25 15.94
N ARG A 201 -0.82 3.64 16.56
CA ARG A 201 -1.98 4.19 15.85
C ARG A 201 -1.89 5.70 15.76
N VAL A 202 -2.54 6.25 14.73
CA VAL A 202 -2.63 7.70 14.46
C VAL A 202 -4.10 8.09 14.38
N ILE A 203 -4.48 9.18 15.05
CA ILE A 203 -5.79 9.81 14.95
C ILE A 203 -5.66 11.18 14.28
N ASP A 204 -6.64 11.51 13.43
CA ASP A 204 -6.69 12.79 12.74
C ASP A 204 -7.42 13.81 13.62
N VAL A 205 -6.79 14.96 13.83
CA VAL A 205 -7.29 16.03 14.68
C VAL A 205 -7.39 17.33 13.87
N GLY A 206 -8.56 17.94 13.84
CA GLY A 206 -8.75 19.26 13.23
C GLY A 206 -8.62 20.39 14.25
N LEU A 207 -7.77 21.36 13.93
CA LEU A 207 -7.57 22.59 14.67
C LEU A 207 -8.30 23.75 13.97
N LYS A 208 -8.94 24.63 14.73
CA LYS A 208 -9.69 25.79 14.23
C LYS A 208 -9.31 27.07 14.97
N GLY A 209 -9.09 28.16 14.23
CA GLY A 209 -8.83 29.49 14.80
C GLY A 209 -7.48 29.60 15.50
N ASP A 210 -7.44 30.17 16.71
CA ASP A 210 -6.20 30.55 17.42
C ASP A 210 -5.33 29.39 17.95
N ILE A 211 -5.79 28.14 17.84
CA ILE A 211 -5.00 26.94 18.18
C ILE A 211 -4.26 26.35 16.98
N VAL A 212 -4.53 26.85 15.78
CA VAL A 212 -3.79 26.48 14.56
C VAL A 212 -2.33 26.89 14.71
N ASP A 213 -1.41 26.04 14.23
CA ASP A 213 0.04 26.27 14.23
C ASP A 213 0.68 26.48 15.62
N ARG A 214 0.01 26.07 16.71
CA ARG A 214 0.58 26.15 18.07
C ARG A 214 1.62 25.08 18.38
N ALA A 215 1.58 23.96 17.67
CA ALA A 215 2.40 22.77 17.89
C ALA A 215 2.89 22.21 16.55
N ARG A 216 4.13 21.72 16.53
CA ARG A 216 4.83 21.26 15.33
C ARG A 216 4.97 19.74 15.30
N PRO A 217 5.16 19.14 14.11
CA PRO A 217 5.54 17.73 14.03
C PRO A 217 6.79 17.43 14.88
N GLY A 218 6.68 16.42 15.74
CA GLY A 218 7.68 16.05 16.74
C GLY A 218 7.32 16.50 18.17
N ASP A 219 6.42 17.46 18.35
CA ASP A 219 6.03 17.93 19.67
C ASP A 219 5.11 16.91 20.37
N ARG A 220 5.35 16.73 21.68
CA ARG A 220 4.43 16.01 22.58
C ARG A 220 3.28 16.93 22.94
N VAL A 221 2.06 16.47 22.70
CA VAL A 221 0.84 17.26 22.89
C VAL A 221 -0.25 16.47 23.60
N ILE A 222 -0.98 17.18 24.46
CA ILE A 222 -2.26 16.72 25.01
C ILE A 222 -3.34 17.53 24.30
N ILE A 223 -4.31 16.83 23.72
CA ILE A 223 -5.40 17.44 22.96
C ILE A 223 -6.73 17.05 23.59
N THR A 224 -7.49 18.05 24.00
CA THR A 224 -8.89 17.87 24.39
C THR A 224 -9.77 18.22 23.20
N GLY A 225 -10.68 17.32 22.82
CA GLY A 225 -11.53 17.52 21.65
C GLY A 225 -12.78 16.63 21.61
N ILE A 226 -13.67 16.94 20.68
CA ILE A 226 -14.92 16.19 20.47
C ILE A 226 -14.69 15.14 19.39
N LEU A 227 -15.03 13.88 19.68
CA LEU A 227 -14.84 12.78 18.73
C LEU A 227 -16.03 12.64 17.77
N PHE A 228 -15.75 12.65 16.47
CA PHE A 228 -16.72 12.43 15.39
C PHE A 228 -16.39 11.20 14.55
N ALA A 229 -17.41 10.66 13.88
CA ALA A 229 -17.26 9.67 12.83
C ALA A 229 -17.56 10.30 11.46
N VAL A 230 -16.59 10.24 10.55
CA VAL A 230 -16.66 10.84 9.20
C VAL A 230 -16.61 9.73 8.15
N GLN A 231 -17.47 9.80 7.14
CA GLN A 231 -17.47 8.85 6.02
C GLN A 231 -16.38 9.22 5.00
N GLU A 232 -15.61 8.22 4.54
CA GLU A 232 -14.62 8.38 3.48
C GLU A 232 -15.31 8.53 2.11
N ARG A 233 -14.87 9.51 1.30
CA ARG A 233 -15.32 9.65 -0.09
C ARG A 233 -14.51 8.74 -1.01
N GLY A 234 -15.12 8.27 -2.11
CA GLY A 234 -14.41 7.66 -3.24
C GLY A 234 -14.69 6.17 -3.49
N ALA A 235 -15.51 5.51 -2.67
CA ALA A 235 -16.06 4.20 -3.01
C ALA A 235 -17.36 4.39 -3.81
N GLU A 236 -17.54 3.63 -4.90
CA GLU A 236 -18.78 3.63 -5.71
C GLU A 236 -20.03 3.34 -4.88
N MET A 237 -19.87 2.76 -3.68
CA MET A 237 -20.92 2.56 -2.68
C MET A 237 -20.52 3.12 -1.31
N PRO A 238 -21.44 3.76 -0.55
CA PRO A 238 -21.18 4.20 0.81
C PRO A 238 -20.87 3.00 1.71
N LYS A 239 -19.69 2.98 2.32
CA LYS A 239 -19.29 1.93 3.27
C LYS A 239 -20.02 2.11 4.60
N LYS A 240 -20.36 0.99 5.26
CA LYS A 240 -20.88 0.99 6.64
C LYS A 240 -19.84 1.45 7.67
N THR A 241 -18.56 1.47 7.32
CA THR A 241 -17.46 1.87 8.19
C THR A 241 -17.14 3.36 8.03
N SER A 242 -16.93 4.05 9.15
CA SER A 242 -16.55 5.47 9.21
C SER A 242 -15.20 5.63 9.89
N LYS A 243 -14.46 6.67 9.52
CA LYS A 243 -13.17 7.03 10.14
C LYS A 243 -13.42 7.94 11.35
N MET A 244 -12.68 7.72 12.44
CA MET A 244 -12.71 8.60 13.60
C MET A 244 -11.92 9.88 13.32
N TYR A 245 -12.48 11.01 13.74
CA TYR A 245 -11.91 12.35 13.58
C TYR A 245 -12.15 13.14 14.87
N LEU A 246 -11.11 13.74 15.43
CA LEU A 246 -11.21 14.55 16.63
C LEU A 246 -11.24 16.04 16.24
N GLU A 247 -12.20 16.80 16.74
CA GLU A 247 -12.18 18.26 16.62
C GLU A 247 -11.64 18.87 17.91
N ALA A 248 -10.48 19.55 17.84
CA ALA A 248 -9.81 20.05 19.03
C ALA A 248 -10.50 21.28 19.62
N VAL A 249 -10.74 21.22 20.93
CA VAL A 249 -11.17 22.34 21.77
C VAL A 249 -9.95 23.04 22.36
N SER A 250 -8.95 22.28 22.81
CA SER A 250 -7.69 22.81 23.33
C SER A 250 -6.50 21.94 22.92
N ILE A 251 -5.33 22.56 22.90
CA ILE A 251 -4.05 21.90 22.65
C ILE A 251 -3.04 22.40 23.67
N GLU A 252 -2.45 21.47 24.40
CA GLU A 252 -1.42 21.71 25.39
C GLU A 252 -0.12 21.09 24.86
N THR A 253 0.87 21.93 24.60
CA THR A 253 2.20 21.47 24.22
C THR A 253 2.99 21.17 25.48
N ALA A 254 3.30 19.89 25.73
CA ALA A 254 4.20 19.50 26.81
C ALA A 254 5.66 19.90 26.56
N SER A 255 5.96 20.46 25.38
CA SER A 255 7.32 20.67 24.86
C SER A 255 7.55 22.08 24.31
N LYS A 256 7.00 23.11 24.97
CA LYS A 256 7.56 24.46 24.82
C LYS A 256 8.66 24.66 25.86
N GLU A 257 9.89 24.56 25.36
CA GLU A 257 11.15 25.07 25.93
C GLU A 257 11.77 24.33 27.14
N PRO A 258 13.05 23.92 27.06
CA PRO A 258 13.91 23.70 28.23
C PRO A 258 14.23 24.98 29.03
N GLU A 259 13.74 26.15 28.62
CA GLU A 259 14.10 27.46 29.19
C GLU A 259 13.29 27.86 30.45
N SER A 260 12.54 26.92 31.04
CA SER A 260 12.13 27.07 32.43
C SER A 260 12.13 25.77 33.22
N LEU A 261 13.23 25.00 33.16
CA LEU A 261 13.66 24.31 34.38
C LEU A 261 13.99 25.43 35.39
N GLN A 262 13.00 25.89 36.15
CA GLN A 262 13.24 26.76 37.29
C GLN A 262 13.95 25.91 38.33
N ILE A 263 15.29 25.93 38.28
CA ILE A 263 16.11 25.27 39.29
C ILE A 263 15.74 25.89 40.63
N THR A 264 15.11 25.10 41.48
CA THR A 264 14.78 25.54 42.82
C THR A 264 16.07 25.82 43.60
N PRO A 265 16.07 26.74 44.57
CA PRO A 265 17.24 26.98 45.41
C PRO A 265 17.73 25.71 46.14
N GLU A 266 16.85 24.73 46.35
CA GLU A 266 17.16 23.43 46.92
C GLU A 266 17.93 22.53 45.92
N GLU A 267 17.47 22.43 44.68
CA GLU A 267 18.18 21.71 43.61
C GLU A 267 19.55 22.31 43.32
N GLU A 268 19.67 23.65 43.33
CA GLU A 268 20.96 24.32 43.14
C GLU A 268 21.96 23.96 44.25
N ARG A 269 21.49 23.88 45.50
CA ARG A 269 22.32 23.42 46.63
C ARG A 269 22.75 21.97 46.44
N LEU A 270 21.82 21.08 46.06
CA LEU A 270 22.09 19.68 45.80
C LEU A 270 23.14 19.51 44.67
N PHE A 271 23.00 20.25 43.57
CA PHE A 271 23.97 20.20 42.47
C PHE A 271 25.36 20.69 42.91
N ARG A 272 25.43 21.73 43.75
CA ARG A 272 26.72 22.20 44.31
C ARG A 272 27.33 21.19 45.28
N GLU A 273 26.54 20.45 46.03
CA GLU A 273 27.03 19.36 46.89
C GLU A 273 27.52 18.18 46.06
N MET A 274 26.75 17.75 45.07
CA MET A 274 27.14 16.68 44.15
C MET A 274 28.42 17.03 43.36
N ALA A 275 28.60 18.30 42.98
CA ALA A 275 29.80 18.76 42.30
C ALA A 275 31.08 18.69 43.17
N LYS A 276 30.94 18.61 44.50
CA LYS A 276 32.08 18.43 45.42
C LYS A 276 32.48 16.97 45.59
N ASP A 277 31.64 16.00 45.19
CA ASP A 277 31.96 14.58 45.27
C ASP A 277 33.06 14.23 44.25
N PRO A 278 34.27 13.80 44.68
CA PRO A 278 35.36 13.46 43.76
C PRO A 278 35.03 12.27 42.85
N ASN A 279 34.05 11.44 43.21
CA ASN A 279 33.63 10.27 42.43
C ASN A 279 32.41 10.54 41.53
N ILE A 280 31.92 11.78 41.45
CA ILE A 280 30.71 12.11 40.69
C ILE A 280 30.80 11.68 39.22
N HIS A 281 31.99 11.82 38.62
CA HIS A 281 32.23 11.46 37.24
C HIS A 281 32.05 9.95 37.00
N GLN A 282 32.51 9.11 37.94
CA GLN A 282 32.35 7.66 37.83
C GLN A 282 30.89 7.26 38.05
N ARG A 283 30.22 7.87 39.02
CA ARG A 283 28.79 7.63 39.30
C ARG A 283 27.89 7.98 38.10
N LEU A 284 28.21 9.05 37.38
CA LEU A 284 27.48 9.43 36.15
C LEU A 284 27.71 8.41 35.02
N ILE A 285 28.93 7.88 34.86
CA ILE A 285 29.21 6.81 33.88
C ILE A 285 28.40 5.56 34.21
N GLU A 286 28.41 5.12 35.47
CA GLU A 286 27.67 3.94 35.93
C GLU A 286 26.16 4.09 35.80
N SER A 287 25.66 5.33 35.88
CA SER A 287 24.25 5.66 35.69
C SER A 287 23.79 5.54 34.23
N ILE A 288 24.71 5.57 33.25
CA ILE A 288 24.37 5.38 31.83
C ILE A 288 24.29 3.89 31.52
N ALA A 289 23.09 3.43 31.16
CA ALA A 289 22.79 2.02 30.87
C ALA A 289 23.25 1.07 32.01
N PRO A 290 22.64 1.16 33.21
CA PRO A 290 23.06 0.38 34.38
C PRO A 290 22.84 -1.14 34.19
N SER A 291 21.96 -1.53 33.27
CA SER A 291 21.71 -2.94 32.90
C SER A 291 22.84 -3.57 32.08
N ILE A 292 23.82 -2.79 31.62
CA ILE A 292 24.96 -3.27 30.84
C ILE A 292 26.21 -3.20 31.72
N TYR A 293 26.81 -4.36 31.99
CA TYR A 293 28.05 -4.47 32.76
C TYR A 293 29.26 -4.02 31.94
N GLY A 294 30.14 -3.22 32.55
CA GLY A 294 31.39 -2.73 31.96
C GLY A 294 31.20 -1.65 30.87
N LEU A 295 32.15 -1.62 29.91
CA LEU A 295 32.21 -0.65 28.81
C LEU A 295 32.32 0.82 29.25
N ASP A 296 32.99 1.07 30.38
CA ASP A 296 33.07 2.39 31.03
C ASP A 296 33.58 3.49 30.08
N HIS A 297 34.52 3.17 29.20
CA HIS A 297 35.03 4.11 28.20
C HIS A 297 33.98 4.48 27.15
N ILE A 298 33.12 3.53 26.74
CA ILE A 298 32.01 3.78 25.79
C ILE A 298 30.91 4.58 26.48
N LYS A 299 30.55 4.20 27.71
CA LYS A 299 29.57 4.93 28.53
C LYS A 299 30.03 6.37 28.79
N LYS A 300 31.31 6.58 29.08
CA LYS A 300 31.92 7.91 29.17
C LYS A 300 31.82 8.69 27.87
N ALA A 301 32.03 8.05 26.71
CA ALA A 301 31.88 8.71 25.42
C ALA A 301 30.42 9.14 25.17
N ILE A 302 29.45 8.27 25.48
CA ILE A 302 28.01 8.59 25.41
C ILE A 302 27.65 9.72 26.38
N MET A 303 28.22 9.73 27.59
CA MET A 303 28.06 10.81 28.55
C MET A 303 28.45 12.15 27.93
N LEU A 304 29.65 12.24 27.34
CA LEU A 304 30.14 13.45 26.68
C LEU A 304 29.27 13.86 25.48
N LEU A 305 28.69 12.90 24.77
CA LEU A 305 27.73 13.17 23.69
C LEU A 305 26.45 13.83 24.21
N LEU A 306 25.94 13.39 25.37
CA LEU A 306 24.73 13.94 25.99
C LEU A 306 24.96 15.33 26.58
N PHE A 307 26.14 15.59 27.17
CA PHE A 307 26.51 16.92 27.67
C PHE A 307 26.82 17.91 26.54
N GLY A 308 27.31 17.43 25.40
CA GLY A 308 27.71 18.26 24.28
C GLY A 308 28.94 19.13 24.59
N GLY A 309 29.16 20.16 23.79
CA GLY A 309 30.26 21.10 23.99
C GLY A 309 29.84 22.54 23.71
N ARG A 310 30.71 23.49 24.08
CA ARG A 310 30.44 24.91 23.87
C ARG A 310 30.71 25.31 22.41
N PRO A 311 29.71 25.82 21.66
CA PRO A 311 29.96 26.37 20.33
C PRO A 311 30.86 27.61 20.44
N LYS A 312 31.82 27.73 19.52
CA LYS A 312 32.76 28.87 19.48
C LYS A 312 32.54 29.67 18.22
N GLN A 313 32.50 30.98 18.35
CA GLN A 313 32.48 31.91 17.21
C GLN A 313 33.80 32.66 17.18
N PHE A 314 34.51 32.55 16.06
CA PHE A 314 35.76 33.27 15.85
C PHE A 314 35.47 34.71 15.39
N PRO A 315 36.43 35.64 15.58
CA PRO A 315 36.30 37.02 15.12
C PRO A 315 35.96 37.16 13.63
N ASP A 316 36.37 36.18 12.81
CA ASP A 316 36.11 36.13 11.36
C ASP A 316 34.68 35.66 10.99
N GLY A 317 33.79 35.52 11.98
CA GLY A 317 32.40 35.10 11.78
C GLY A 317 32.19 33.59 11.64
N VAL A 318 33.25 32.80 11.53
CA VAL A 318 33.20 31.33 11.47
C VAL A 318 32.71 30.77 12.81
N LYS A 319 31.63 29.98 12.78
CA LYS A 319 31.12 29.24 13.93
C LYS A 319 31.59 27.79 13.89
N VAL A 320 32.21 27.33 14.97
CA VAL A 320 32.58 25.94 15.18
C VAL A 320 31.60 25.30 16.15
N ARG A 321 31.01 24.18 15.72
CA ARG A 321 30.07 23.40 16.53
C ARG A 321 30.74 22.88 17.81
N GLY A 322 29.97 22.85 18.90
CA GLY A 322 30.40 22.24 20.16
C GLY A 322 30.07 20.75 20.25
N ASP A 323 29.12 20.28 19.44
CA ASP A 323 28.61 18.91 19.52
C ASP A 323 29.57 17.89 18.90
N ILE A 324 29.64 16.74 19.54
CA ILE A 324 30.44 15.60 19.08
C ILE A 324 29.56 14.57 18.39
N HIS A 325 30.12 13.86 17.41
CA HIS A 325 29.47 12.69 16.80
C HIS A 325 30.26 11.44 17.16
N ILE A 326 29.55 10.38 17.55
CA ILE A 326 30.14 9.11 17.96
C ILE A 326 29.59 8.00 17.08
N LEU A 327 30.49 7.14 16.59
CA LEU A 327 30.17 5.89 15.90
C LEU A 327 30.64 4.71 16.77
N LEU A 328 29.76 3.76 17.03
CA LEU A 328 30.10 2.52 17.74
C LEU A 328 30.26 1.37 16.73
N VAL A 329 31.46 0.80 16.65
CA VAL A 329 31.79 -0.35 15.78
C VAL A 329 32.20 -1.55 16.64
N GLY A 330 31.85 -2.76 16.23
CA GLY A 330 32.35 -4.01 16.82
C GLY A 330 31.45 -5.20 16.50
N ASP A 331 31.71 -6.33 17.14
CA ASP A 331 31.04 -7.61 16.84
C ASP A 331 29.54 -7.65 17.22
N PRO A 332 28.74 -8.51 16.58
CA PRO A 332 27.35 -8.74 16.98
C PRO A 332 27.24 -9.16 18.46
N GLY A 333 26.16 -8.74 19.14
CA GLY A 333 25.87 -9.18 20.51
C GLY A 333 26.56 -8.37 21.63
N THR A 334 27.45 -7.42 21.35
CA THR A 334 28.17 -6.65 22.39
C THR A 334 27.37 -5.49 23.02
N GLY A 335 26.03 -5.51 22.95
CA GLY A 335 25.18 -4.47 23.56
C GLY A 335 25.14 -3.09 22.88
N LYS A 336 25.83 -2.88 21.74
CA LYS A 336 25.88 -1.59 21.01
C LYS A 336 24.51 -0.96 20.75
N SER A 337 23.57 -1.74 20.19
CA SER A 337 22.22 -1.25 19.89
C SER A 337 21.46 -0.87 21.17
N GLN A 338 21.73 -1.54 22.28
CA GLN A 338 21.07 -1.25 23.56
C GLN A 338 21.62 0.04 24.17
N LEU A 339 22.94 0.27 24.10
CA LEU A 339 23.57 1.53 24.51
C LEU A 339 23.00 2.73 23.74
N LEU A 340 22.82 2.61 22.41
CA LEU A 340 22.23 3.67 21.59
C LEU A 340 20.76 3.95 21.94
N LYS A 341 19.98 2.91 22.28
CA LYS A 341 18.60 3.09 22.76
C LYS A 341 18.55 3.84 24.09
N TYR A 342 19.44 3.52 25.03
CA TYR A 342 19.55 4.27 26.29
C TYR A 342 19.90 5.73 26.06
N ALA A 343 20.88 6.02 25.20
CA ALA A 343 21.24 7.39 24.85
C ALA A 343 20.05 8.17 24.26
N ALA A 344 19.27 7.55 23.37
CA ALA A 344 18.07 8.15 22.81
C ALA A 344 16.96 8.40 23.84
N MET A 345 16.82 7.51 24.83
CA MET A 345 15.81 7.63 25.89
C MET A 345 16.16 8.73 26.91
N ILE A 346 17.45 8.92 27.20
CA ILE A 346 17.93 9.96 28.13
C ILE A 346 17.88 11.35 27.47
N ALA A 347 18.18 11.43 26.17
CA ALA A 347 18.20 12.72 25.47
C ALA A 347 16.78 13.27 25.25
N PRO A 348 16.50 14.54 25.60
CA PRO A 348 15.14 15.13 25.52
C PRO A 348 14.56 15.18 24.09
N ARG A 349 15.41 15.10 23.05
CA ARG A 349 15.02 15.01 21.64
C ARG A 349 15.66 13.79 20.94
N GLY A 350 16.05 12.77 21.71
CA GLY A 350 16.68 11.57 21.18
C GLY A 350 15.70 10.72 20.38
N LEU A 351 15.94 10.55 19.08
CA LEU A 351 15.19 9.63 18.24
C LEU A 351 16.07 8.43 17.88
N TYR A 352 15.67 7.24 18.29
CA TYR A 352 16.28 6.01 17.81
C TYR A 352 15.63 5.59 16.50
N THR A 353 16.41 5.53 15.42
CA THR A 353 15.94 5.05 14.11
C THR A 353 16.86 3.98 13.56
N SER A 354 16.30 3.09 12.74
CA SER A 354 17.07 2.11 11.98
C SER A 354 17.07 2.51 10.51
N GLY A 355 18.24 2.44 9.86
CA GLY A 355 18.39 2.82 8.45
C GLY A 355 17.56 2.00 7.44
N ARG A 356 16.87 0.93 7.90
CA ARG A 356 15.90 0.19 7.08
C ARG A 356 14.55 0.92 6.92
N GLY A 357 14.26 1.93 7.76
CA GLY A 357 13.00 2.68 7.77
C GLY A 357 13.09 4.11 7.20
N SER A 358 14.27 4.55 6.77
CA SER A 358 14.45 5.85 6.12
C SER A 358 13.88 5.78 4.71
N THR A 359 12.81 6.52 4.44
CA THR A 359 12.29 6.69 3.07
C THR A 359 13.37 7.35 2.22
N ALA A 360 13.86 6.65 1.20
CA ALA A 360 14.57 7.28 0.10
C ALA A 360 13.55 8.06 -0.75
N ALA A 361 13.02 9.14 -0.19
CA ALA A 361 12.06 10.01 -0.85
C ALA A 361 12.70 10.51 -2.15
N GLY A 362 12.14 10.08 -3.29
CA GLY A 362 12.57 10.52 -4.62
C GLY A 362 13.32 9.50 -5.49
N LEU A 363 13.66 8.29 -4.99
CA LEU A 363 14.30 7.24 -5.81
C LEU A 363 13.24 6.26 -6.34
N CYS A 364 12.88 6.34 -7.62
CA CYS A 364 11.88 5.47 -8.24
C CYS A 364 12.19 5.19 -9.72
N VAL A 365 11.73 4.02 -10.17
CA VAL A 365 11.76 3.57 -11.57
C VAL A 365 10.32 3.51 -12.08
N SER A 366 10.11 3.70 -13.38
CA SER A 366 8.79 3.64 -14.02
C SER A 366 8.12 2.29 -13.78
N GLY A 367 6.81 2.33 -13.54
CA GLY A 367 6.01 1.15 -13.23
C GLY A 367 5.96 0.12 -14.36
N ASP A 368 6.16 0.52 -15.62
CA ASP A 368 6.16 -0.40 -16.77
C ASP A 368 7.44 -1.26 -16.84
N THR A 369 8.43 -0.98 -16.00
CA THR A 369 9.67 -1.75 -15.95
C THR A 369 9.41 -3.18 -15.49
N LEU A 370 9.91 -4.14 -16.25
CA LEU A 370 9.77 -5.56 -15.96
C LEU A 370 10.80 -6.03 -14.93
N VAL A 371 10.35 -6.83 -13.96
CA VAL A 371 11.21 -7.46 -12.96
C VAL A 371 10.95 -8.96 -12.90
N TYR A 372 11.99 -9.72 -12.57
CA TYR A 372 11.87 -11.16 -12.38
C TYR A 372 11.43 -11.48 -10.96
N THR A 373 10.32 -12.21 -10.83
CA THR A 373 9.79 -12.68 -9.54
C THR A 373 9.72 -14.20 -9.49
N ASP A 374 9.39 -14.73 -8.32
CA ASP A 374 9.03 -16.15 -8.12
C ASP A 374 7.78 -16.60 -8.91
N ASN A 375 6.97 -15.66 -9.37
CA ASN A 375 5.79 -15.90 -10.20
C ASN A 375 6.01 -15.57 -11.68
N GLY A 376 7.25 -15.28 -12.08
CA GLY A 376 7.64 -14.92 -13.44
C GLY A 376 7.96 -13.43 -13.61
N ILE A 377 8.20 -13.02 -14.86
CA ILE A 377 8.44 -11.64 -15.24
C ILE A 377 7.12 -10.87 -15.17
N VAL A 378 7.08 -9.80 -14.38
CA VAL A 378 5.91 -8.92 -14.19
C VAL A 378 6.35 -7.46 -14.12
N SER A 379 5.44 -6.53 -14.40
CA SER A 379 5.72 -5.10 -14.26
C SER A 379 5.77 -4.67 -12.78
N ILE A 380 6.63 -3.70 -12.46
CA ILE A 380 6.68 -3.09 -11.11
C ILE A 380 5.29 -2.53 -10.73
N LYS A 381 4.58 -1.95 -11.70
CA LYS A 381 3.23 -1.40 -11.51
C LYS A 381 2.26 -2.45 -10.97
N GLU A 382 2.20 -3.63 -11.58
CA GLU A 382 1.31 -4.71 -11.13
C GLU A 382 1.64 -5.16 -9.70
N ILE A 383 2.94 -5.31 -9.39
CA ILE A 383 3.40 -5.66 -8.03
C ILE A 383 2.94 -4.62 -7.01
N VAL A 384 3.18 -3.34 -7.29
CA VAL A 384 2.86 -2.23 -6.39
C VAL A 384 1.35 -2.08 -6.25
N GLU A 385 0.59 -2.03 -7.34
CA GLU A 385 -0.87 -1.88 -7.31
C GLU A 385 -1.56 -3.03 -6.57
N ARG A 386 -1.08 -4.27 -6.73
CA ARG A 386 -1.61 -5.43 -6.00
C ARG A 386 -1.41 -5.29 -4.49
N ASN A 387 -0.26 -4.78 -4.05
CA ASN A 387 0.02 -4.60 -2.62
C ASN A 387 -0.67 -3.37 -2.03
N MET A 388 -0.88 -2.31 -2.83
CA MET A 388 -1.63 -1.12 -2.40
C MET A 388 -3.11 -1.40 -2.11
N ARG A 389 -3.70 -2.45 -2.73
CA ARG A 389 -5.07 -2.88 -2.41
C ARG A 389 -5.24 -3.35 -0.96
N ASN A 390 -4.16 -3.75 -0.29
CA ASN A 390 -4.18 -4.17 1.11
C ASN A 390 -4.09 -2.99 2.09
N GLY A 391 -4.16 -1.75 1.60
CA GLY A 391 -4.16 -0.54 2.41
C GLY A 391 -3.17 0.48 1.87
N LEU A 392 -3.64 1.72 1.74
CA LEU A 392 -2.89 2.83 1.16
C LEU A 392 -2.68 3.90 2.23
N LEU A 393 -1.43 4.29 2.45
CA LEU A 393 -1.05 5.37 3.35
C LEU A 393 -0.26 6.39 2.55
N GLU A 394 -0.72 7.65 2.57
CA GLU A 394 0.03 8.77 2.03
C GLU A 394 1.02 9.24 3.10
N ILE A 395 2.31 9.16 2.80
CA ILE A 395 3.38 9.61 3.70
C ILE A 395 3.71 11.09 3.43
N ASP A 396 3.66 11.49 2.17
CA ASP A 396 4.01 12.83 1.69
C ASP A 396 3.17 13.16 0.43
N ASP A 397 3.13 14.42 0.00
CA ASP A 397 2.30 14.88 -1.12
C ASP A 397 2.62 14.10 -2.42
N GLY A 398 1.74 13.18 -2.81
CA GLY A 398 1.94 12.31 -3.97
C GLY A 398 2.87 11.11 -3.76
N VAL A 399 3.22 10.79 -2.51
CA VAL A 399 3.98 9.59 -2.10
C VAL A 399 3.11 8.65 -1.27
N TYR A 400 2.80 7.50 -1.85
CA TYR A 400 1.98 6.46 -1.23
C TYR A 400 2.83 5.25 -0.85
N VAL A 401 2.50 4.63 0.27
CA VAL A 401 3.09 3.38 0.73
C VAL A 401 2.01 2.34 1.01
N SER A 402 2.35 1.08 0.79
CA SER A 402 1.52 -0.04 1.21
C SER A 402 1.49 -0.15 2.74
N ARG A 403 0.29 -0.20 3.33
CA ARG A 403 0.10 -0.35 4.79
C ARG A 403 0.34 -1.80 5.25
N GLU A 404 -0.09 -2.77 4.44
CA GLU A 404 0.03 -4.20 4.73
C GLU A 404 0.68 -4.93 3.53
N PRO A 405 1.99 -4.70 3.30
CA PRO A 405 2.71 -5.29 2.16
C PRO A 405 2.84 -6.81 2.32
N LYS A 406 2.60 -7.56 1.24
CA LYS A 406 2.94 -8.98 1.17
C LYS A 406 4.33 -9.14 0.57
N PRO A 407 5.26 -9.84 1.24
CA PRO A 407 6.60 -10.05 0.71
C PRO A 407 6.58 -10.80 -0.63
N ILE A 408 7.35 -10.34 -1.61
CA ILE A 408 7.54 -11.01 -2.91
C ILE A 408 9.03 -11.24 -3.12
N ARG A 409 9.38 -12.38 -3.71
CA ARG A 409 10.77 -12.68 -4.09
C ARG A 409 11.09 -12.04 -5.44
N ILE A 410 12.18 -11.29 -5.50
CA ILE A 410 12.64 -10.59 -6.71
C ILE A 410 14.11 -10.93 -6.98
N LEU A 411 14.51 -10.98 -8.24
CA LEU A 411 15.94 -11.06 -8.58
C LEU A 411 16.59 -9.68 -8.50
N ALA A 412 17.72 -9.60 -7.80
CA ALA A 412 18.52 -8.39 -7.68
C ALA A 412 20.01 -8.76 -7.55
N PRO A 413 20.94 -7.86 -7.89
CA PRO A 413 22.37 -8.12 -7.70
C PRO A 413 22.72 -8.28 -6.22
N SER A 414 23.70 -9.12 -5.94
CA SER A 414 24.34 -9.29 -4.63
C SER A 414 24.96 -7.96 -4.17
N LYS A 415 25.26 -7.82 -2.87
CA LYS A 415 25.79 -6.56 -2.31
C LYS A 415 27.15 -6.17 -2.90
N ASP A 416 27.96 -7.15 -3.25
CA ASP A 416 29.26 -7.01 -3.89
C ASP A 416 29.17 -6.98 -5.43
N LEU A 417 27.95 -7.05 -5.99
CA LEU A 417 27.67 -7.01 -7.43
C LEU A 417 28.30 -8.17 -8.23
N SER A 418 28.71 -9.24 -7.55
CA SER A 418 29.37 -10.39 -8.18
C SER A 418 28.38 -11.36 -8.83
N GLU A 419 27.17 -11.48 -8.28
CA GLU A 419 26.13 -12.36 -8.77
C GLU A 419 24.73 -11.78 -8.66
N VAL A 420 23.74 -12.49 -9.19
CA VAL A 420 22.31 -12.13 -9.08
C VAL A 420 21.66 -13.14 -8.15
N GLU A 421 21.04 -12.66 -7.08
CA GLU A 421 20.43 -13.46 -6.03
C GLU A 421 18.93 -13.17 -5.91
N ILE A 422 18.23 -14.01 -5.16
CA ILE A 422 16.82 -13.82 -4.85
C ILE A 422 16.68 -12.99 -3.56
N HIS A 423 16.21 -11.75 -3.69
CA HIS A 423 15.89 -10.86 -2.59
C HIS A 423 14.40 -10.87 -2.26
N LYS A 424 14.03 -10.34 -1.09
CA LYS A 424 12.64 -10.15 -0.67
C LYS A 424 12.27 -8.67 -0.72
N ALA A 425 11.34 -8.31 -1.60
CA ALA A 425 10.67 -7.02 -1.57
C ALA A 425 9.64 -7.03 -0.44
N ILE A 426 9.86 -6.22 0.60
CA ILE A 426 9.03 -6.18 1.81
C ILE A 426 8.16 -4.93 1.92
N GLN A 427 8.42 -3.92 1.09
CA GLN A 427 7.70 -2.66 1.11
C GLN A 427 7.56 -2.09 -0.30
N TYR A 428 6.43 -1.42 -0.56
CA TYR A 428 6.07 -0.92 -1.88
C TYR A 428 5.68 0.54 -1.83
N TYR A 429 6.21 1.32 -2.76
CA TYR A 429 6.01 2.76 -2.86
C TYR A 429 5.40 3.12 -4.21
N LYS A 430 4.54 4.14 -4.22
CA LYS A 430 4.00 4.76 -5.43
C LYS A 430 4.24 6.26 -5.34
N LEU A 431 5.01 6.78 -6.29
CA LEU A 431 5.41 8.17 -6.38
C LEU A 431 4.85 8.78 -7.67
N LYS A 432 4.39 10.03 -7.61
CA LYS A 432 4.12 10.84 -8.81
C LYS A 432 5.25 11.86 -9.01
N ALA A 433 6.20 11.55 -9.88
CA ALA A 433 7.30 12.46 -10.22
C ALA A 433 6.88 13.49 -11.28
N LYS A 434 7.34 14.75 -11.15
CA LYS A 434 7.12 15.81 -12.15
C LYS A 434 8.03 15.68 -13.37
N GLU A 435 9.27 15.26 -13.12
CA GLU A 435 10.30 15.06 -14.15
C GLU A 435 10.89 13.65 -14.04
N VAL A 436 11.15 13.04 -15.19
CA VAL A 436 11.75 11.71 -15.32
C VAL A 436 12.85 11.74 -16.37
N VAL A 437 13.85 10.88 -16.18
CA VAL A 437 14.93 10.64 -17.14
C VAL A 437 14.68 9.29 -17.80
N GLN A 438 14.70 9.27 -19.13
CA GLN A 438 14.67 8.05 -19.93
C GLN A 438 16.07 7.83 -20.50
N ILE A 439 16.64 6.66 -20.22
CA ILE A 439 17.95 6.27 -20.72
C ILE A 439 17.76 5.14 -21.73
N GLU A 440 18.30 5.34 -22.93
CA GLU A 440 18.29 4.37 -24.00
C GLU A 440 19.71 3.94 -24.36
N THR A 441 19.90 2.63 -24.50
CA THR A 441 21.20 2.03 -24.81
C THR A 441 21.29 1.68 -26.30
N VAL A 442 22.52 1.55 -26.81
CA VAL A 442 22.78 1.11 -28.19
C VAL A 442 22.22 -0.30 -28.49
N LEU A 443 22.01 -1.10 -27.43
CA LEU A 443 21.35 -2.41 -27.52
C LEU A 443 19.81 -2.31 -27.65
N GLY A 444 19.25 -1.10 -27.70
CA GLY A 444 17.82 -0.85 -27.78
C GLY A 444 17.07 -1.16 -26.48
N LYS A 445 17.78 -1.13 -25.34
CA LYS A 445 17.18 -1.24 -24.00
C LYS A 445 16.89 0.15 -23.48
N SER A 446 15.73 0.33 -22.88
CA SER A 446 15.31 1.60 -22.27
C SER A 446 14.93 1.41 -20.82
N ILE A 447 15.27 2.37 -19.97
CA ILE A 447 14.76 2.46 -18.59
C ILE A 447 14.36 3.90 -18.28
N THR A 448 13.22 4.07 -17.62
CA THR A 448 12.70 5.38 -17.22
C THR A 448 12.65 5.47 -15.71
N LEU A 449 13.21 6.53 -15.13
CA LEU A 449 13.42 6.68 -13.69
C LEU A 449 13.48 8.14 -13.26
N THR A 450 13.41 8.43 -11.96
CA THR A 450 13.61 9.79 -11.45
C THR A 450 15.09 10.22 -11.56
N GLY A 451 15.34 11.52 -11.72
CA GLY A 451 16.71 12.05 -11.92
C GLY A 451 17.69 11.71 -10.80
N GLU A 452 17.21 11.59 -9.56
CA GLU A 452 18.01 11.25 -8.39
C GLU A 452 18.30 9.75 -8.25
N THR A 453 17.57 8.88 -8.96
CA THR A 453 17.74 7.43 -8.86
C THR A 453 19.14 7.04 -9.39
N PRO A 454 19.98 6.41 -8.57
CA PRO A 454 21.33 6.03 -8.99
C PRO A 454 21.30 4.83 -9.93
N ILE A 455 22.11 4.88 -10.98
CA ILE A 455 22.38 3.79 -11.91
C ILE A 455 23.87 3.47 -11.88
N LEU A 456 24.16 2.17 -11.97
CA LEU A 456 25.51 1.66 -12.02
C LEU A 456 26.09 1.89 -13.43
N CYS A 457 27.07 2.76 -13.53
CA CYS A 457 27.74 3.18 -14.76
C CYS A 457 29.22 2.80 -14.73
N SER A 458 29.88 2.90 -15.88
CA SER A 458 31.32 2.77 -16.03
C SER A 458 31.82 3.75 -17.09
N ASN A 459 32.85 4.53 -16.75
CA ASN A 459 33.46 5.50 -17.68
C ASN A 459 34.60 4.88 -18.52
N ASP A 460 35.20 3.79 -18.03
CA ASP A 460 36.36 3.11 -18.63
C ASP A 460 36.05 1.66 -19.04
N GLY A 461 34.82 1.20 -18.83
CA GLY A 461 34.37 -0.17 -19.06
C GLY A 461 34.92 -1.21 -18.07
N LYS A 462 35.62 -0.77 -17.01
CA LYS A 462 36.30 -1.64 -16.04
C LYS A 462 35.91 -1.35 -14.59
N THR A 463 35.74 -0.07 -14.24
CA THR A 463 35.36 0.38 -12.91
C THR A 463 33.89 0.76 -12.89
N LEU A 464 33.17 0.24 -11.91
CA LEU A 464 31.75 0.49 -11.72
C LEU A 464 31.55 1.61 -10.70
N GLU A 465 30.77 2.61 -11.07
CA GLU A 465 30.42 3.74 -10.20
C GLU A 465 28.91 3.98 -10.19
N TRP A 466 28.37 4.36 -9.04
CA TRP A 466 26.98 4.78 -8.94
C TRP A 466 26.86 6.24 -9.36
N LYS A 467 26.07 6.50 -10.40
CA LYS A 467 25.85 7.83 -10.96
C LYS A 467 24.36 8.15 -10.93
N LYS A 468 23.99 9.39 -10.61
CA LYS A 468 22.58 9.80 -10.68
C LYS A 468 22.10 9.74 -12.14
N ALA A 469 20.85 9.33 -12.35
CA ALA A 469 20.28 9.27 -13.70
C ALA A 469 20.40 10.61 -14.46
N SER A 470 20.20 11.74 -13.77
CA SER A 470 20.34 13.09 -14.34
C SER A 470 21.78 13.45 -14.77
N GLN A 471 22.78 12.71 -14.28
CA GLN A 471 24.19 12.95 -14.58
C GLN A 471 24.72 12.03 -15.68
N VAL A 472 23.96 11.00 -16.09
CA VAL A 472 24.34 10.07 -17.16
C VAL A 472 24.44 10.83 -18.48
N LYS A 473 25.53 10.64 -19.21
CA LYS A 473 25.82 11.30 -20.48
C LYS A 473 25.83 10.28 -21.63
N ILE A 474 25.61 10.78 -22.84
CA ILE A 474 25.76 9.98 -24.05
C ILE A 474 27.22 9.53 -24.14
N GLY A 475 27.44 8.22 -24.23
CA GLY A 475 28.77 7.59 -24.24
C GLY A 475 29.12 6.83 -22.96
N ASP A 476 28.41 7.08 -21.84
CA ASP A 476 28.60 6.31 -20.61
C ASP A 476 28.20 4.83 -20.82
N HIS A 477 28.98 3.91 -20.24
CA HIS A 477 28.59 2.50 -20.21
C HIS A 477 27.71 2.23 -19.00
N ILE A 478 26.64 1.45 -19.18
CA ILE A 478 25.70 1.09 -18.12
C ILE A 478 25.85 -0.38 -17.80
N ALA A 479 25.93 -0.70 -16.51
CA ALA A 479 26.04 -2.07 -16.06
C ALA A 479 24.76 -2.86 -16.40
N PHE A 480 24.96 -4.10 -16.81
CA PHE A 480 23.89 -4.92 -17.35
C PHE A 480 24.04 -6.36 -16.91
N ILE A 481 22.94 -6.99 -16.52
CA ILE A 481 22.93 -8.41 -16.14
C ILE A 481 23.15 -9.25 -17.40
N ALA A 482 24.31 -9.91 -17.46
CA ALA A 482 24.68 -10.79 -18.56
C ALA A 482 23.95 -12.14 -18.53
N LYS A 483 23.72 -12.69 -17.33
CA LYS A 483 23.08 -13.99 -17.15
C LYS A 483 22.11 -13.97 -15.97
N ILE A 484 20.91 -14.48 -16.19
CA ILE A 484 19.89 -14.63 -15.15
C ILE A 484 19.98 -16.06 -14.57
N PRO A 485 20.02 -16.24 -13.23
CA PRO A 485 20.08 -17.55 -12.60
C PRO A 485 18.79 -18.37 -12.83
N GLU A 486 18.81 -19.64 -12.44
CA GLU A 486 17.56 -20.40 -12.37
C GLU A 486 16.71 -19.91 -11.20
N VAL A 487 15.41 -19.79 -11.41
CA VAL A 487 14.46 -19.38 -10.39
C VAL A 487 13.69 -20.62 -9.97
N GLU A 488 13.77 -20.99 -8.69
CA GLU A 488 12.94 -22.04 -8.10
C GLU A 488 11.49 -21.54 -8.00
N GLY A 489 10.73 -21.69 -9.08
CA GLY A 489 9.29 -21.38 -9.12
C GLY A 489 8.46 -22.65 -9.21
N ASN A 490 7.20 -22.57 -8.74
CA ASN A 490 6.24 -23.66 -8.91
C ASN A 490 5.68 -23.70 -10.34
N TRP A 491 6.52 -24.11 -11.29
CA TRP A 491 6.17 -24.24 -12.71
C TRP A 491 5.42 -25.54 -13.03
N ARG A 492 5.55 -26.55 -12.17
CA ARG A 492 5.03 -27.90 -12.37
C ARG A 492 3.54 -27.98 -12.01
N LYS A 493 2.73 -27.19 -12.70
CA LYS A 493 1.27 -27.20 -12.58
C LYS A 493 0.64 -28.19 -13.54
N CYS A 494 -0.36 -28.92 -13.07
CA CYS A 494 -1.03 -29.90 -13.90
C CYS A 494 -1.76 -29.20 -15.06
N LEU A 495 -1.66 -29.70 -16.29
CA LEU A 495 -2.35 -29.09 -17.44
C LEU A 495 -3.89 -29.08 -17.28
N LEU A 496 -4.43 -29.98 -16.46
CA LEU A 496 -5.84 -30.01 -16.08
C LEU A 496 -6.29 -28.76 -15.30
N GLU A 497 -5.38 -27.99 -14.72
CA GLU A 497 -5.72 -26.73 -14.04
C GLU A 497 -6.04 -25.59 -15.00
N PHE A 498 -5.60 -25.69 -16.25
CA PHE A 498 -5.77 -24.66 -17.28
C PHE A 498 -7.02 -24.89 -18.15
N ILE A 499 -7.78 -25.95 -17.88
CA ILE A 499 -8.98 -26.30 -18.64
C ILE A 499 -10.23 -26.12 -17.77
N GLY A 500 -11.38 -25.92 -18.40
CA GLY A 500 -12.63 -25.71 -17.68
C GLY A 500 -13.17 -26.97 -17.00
N ASP A 501 -13.85 -26.78 -15.87
CA ASP A 501 -14.37 -27.80 -14.97
C ASP A 501 -15.54 -28.65 -15.53
N ASP A 502 -16.10 -28.28 -16.68
CA ASP A 502 -17.24 -28.92 -17.34
C ASP A 502 -16.88 -30.14 -18.19
N VAL A 503 -15.59 -30.45 -18.35
CA VAL A 503 -15.09 -31.63 -19.08
C VAL A 503 -15.17 -32.90 -18.24
N PHE A 504 -15.20 -34.06 -18.89
CA PHE A 504 -15.21 -35.38 -18.23
C PHE A 504 -13.82 -36.02 -18.29
N VAL A 505 -13.44 -36.73 -17.23
CA VAL A 505 -12.12 -37.38 -17.10
C VAL A 505 -12.29 -38.90 -17.05
N GLU A 506 -11.82 -39.60 -18.09
CA GLU A 506 -11.81 -41.07 -18.11
C GLU A 506 -10.64 -41.59 -17.26
N ILE A 507 -10.91 -41.85 -15.98
CA ILE A 507 -9.99 -42.51 -15.03
C ILE A 507 -10.24 -44.03 -15.00
N SER A 508 -9.23 -44.83 -14.64
CA SER A 508 -9.39 -46.27 -14.44
C SER A 508 -10.44 -46.56 -13.36
N GLN A 509 -11.19 -47.64 -13.56
CA GLN A 509 -12.28 -48.06 -12.67
C GLN A 509 -11.74 -48.37 -11.27
N GLU A 510 -10.67 -49.17 -11.21
CA GLU A 510 -10.00 -49.57 -9.97
C GLU A 510 -9.57 -48.36 -9.14
N LYS A 511 -8.96 -47.35 -9.77
CA LYS A 511 -8.46 -46.17 -9.03
C LYS A 511 -9.59 -45.29 -8.54
N LEU A 512 -10.65 -45.13 -9.36
CA LEU A 512 -11.80 -44.35 -8.95
C LEU A 512 -12.57 -45.03 -7.82
N GLU A 513 -12.69 -46.36 -7.84
CA GLU A 513 -13.30 -47.14 -6.75
C GLU A 513 -12.49 -46.99 -5.45
N GLU A 514 -11.16 -47.11 -5.51
CA GLU A 514 -10.27 -46.88 -4.35
C GLU A 514 -10.50 -45.50 -3.70
N LEU A 515 -10.59 -44.44 -4.51
CA LEU A 515 -10.83 -43.07 -4.01
C LEU A 515 -12.21 -42.91 -3.37
N LEU A 516 -13.24 -43.52 -3.97
CA LEU A 516 -14.60 -43.47 -3.44
C LEU A 516 -14.74 -44.29 -2.15
N ASP A 517 -14.05 -45.42 -2.04
CA ASP A 517 -14.03 -46.23 -0.83
C ASP A 517 -13.33 -45.49 0.31
N LYS A 518 -12.17 -44.87 0.05
CA LYS A 518 -11.50 -43.98 1.02
C LYS A 518 -12.42 -42.88 1.54
N LEU A 519 -13.16 -42.22 0.65
CA LEU A 519 -14.13 -41.19 1.04
C LEU A 519 -15.32 -41.77 1.82
N SER A 520 -15.80 -42.95 1.43
CA SER A 520 -16.88 -43.63 2.14
C SER A 520 -16.48 -44.02 3.56
N THR A 521 -15.24 -44.48 3.78
CA THR A 521 -14.73 -44.76 5.12
C THR A 521 -14.63 -43.49 5.96
N LYS A 522 -14.17 -42.37 5.38
CA LYS A 522 -14.06 -41.07 6.06
C LYS A 522 -15.42 -40.46 6.42
N LEU A 523 -16.43 -40.61 5.56
CA LEU A 523 -17.77 -39.99 5.69
C LEU A 523 -18.86 -40.96 6.18
N GLY A 524 -18.50 -42.21 6.47
CA GLY A 524 -19.38 -43.27 6.97
C GLY A 524 -20.29 -43.94 5.95
N SER A 525 -20.58 -43.33 4.79
CA SER A 525 -21.39 -43.96 3.73
C SER A 525 -21.18 -43.33 2.35
N LEU A 526 -21.36 -44.13 1.29
CA LEU A 526 -21.36 -43.65 -0.11
C LEU A 526 -22.49 -42.64 -0.39
N ARG A 527 -23.59 -42.69 0.37
CA ARG A 527 -24.69 -41.72 0.31
C ARG A 527 -24.22 -40.32 0.73
N ASN A 528 -23.45 -40.24 1.83
CA ASN A 528 -22.85 -38.99 2.27
C ASN A 528 -21.83 -38.47 1.26
N VAL A 529 -21.09 -39.36 0.59
CA VAL A 529 -20.18 -39.00 -0.51
C VAL A 529 -20.94 -38.38 -1.68
N ALA A 530 -22.03 -39.00 -2.15
CA ALA A 530 -22.85 -38.45 -3.24
C ALA A 530 -23.44 -37.07 -2.89
N LYS A 531 -23.92 -36.90 -1.65
CA LYS A 531 -24.41 -35.61 -1.14
C LYS A 531 -23.31 -34.54 -1.09
N LEU A 532 -22.11 -34.90 -0.63
CA LEU A 532 -20.96 -33.99 -0.59
C LEU A 532 -20.55 -33.57 -2.00
N LEU A 533 -20.47 -34.50 -2.94
CA LEU A 533 -20.08 -34.24 -4.32
C LEU A 533 -21.17 -33.55 -5.15
N ASN A 534 -22.40 -33.46 -4.61
CA ASN A 534 -23.58 -32.92 -5.27
C ASN A 534 -23.87 -33.63 -6.61
N VAL A 535 -23.88 -34.96 -6.57
CA VAL A 535 -24.15 -35.84 -7.72
C VAL A 535 -25.24 -36.85 -7.36
N ASP A 536 -25.90 -37.39 -8.38
CA ASP A 536 -26.87 -38.48 -8.22
C ASP A 536 -26.20 -39.70 -7.57
N GLU A 537 -26.88 -40.34 -6.60
CA GLU A 537 -26.35 -41.49 -5.86
C GLU A 537 -25.91 -42.61 -6.83
N ASN A 538 -26.68 -42.86 -7.90
CA ASN A 538 -26.37 -43.89 -8.89
C ASN A 538 -25.01 -43.65 -9.59
N CYS A 539 -24.54 -42.40 -9.68
CA CYS A 539 -23.21 -42.09 -10.20
C CYS A 539 -22.11 -42.78 -9.37
N VAL A 540 -22.19 -42.66 -8.04
CA VAL A 540 -21.18 -43.13 -7.10
C VAL A 540 -21.32 -44.63 -6.83
N TYR A 541 -22.56 -45.12 -6.71
CA TYR A 541 -22.85 -46.52 -6.40
C TYR A 541 -22.60 -47.47 -7.59
N TYR A 542 -22.85 -47.02 -8.82
CA TYR A 542 -22.90 -47.92 -9.97
C TYR A 542 -22.20 -47.37 -11.22
N LEU A 543 -22.59 -46.19 -11.72
CA LEU A 543 -22.17 -45.73 -13.06
C LEU A 543 -20.66 -45.53 -13.16
N TRP A 544 -20.02 -44.95 -12.13
CA TRP A 544 -18.57 -44.74 -12.11
C TRP A 544 -17.79 -46.02 -11.82
N ARG A 545 -18.25 -46.85 -10.87
CA ARG A 545 -17.61 -48.14 -10.55
C ARG A 545 -17.62 -49.11 -11.72
N ARG A 546 -18.71 -49.14 -12.49
CA ARG A 546 -18.84 -49.97 -13.70
C ARG A 546 -18.21 -49.31 -14.95
N GLY A 547 -17.66 -48.09 -14.82
CA GLY A 547 -17.10 -47.29 -15.93
C GLY A 547 -18.09 -46.98 -17.05
N ILE A 548 -19.39 -46.98 -16.75
CA ILE A 548 -20.47 -46.61 -17.69
C ILE A 548 -20.47 -45.09 -17.92
N ALA A 549 -20.11 -44.33 -16.88
CA ALA A 549 -19.94 -42.89 -16.93
C ALA A 549 -18.62 -42.47 -16.27
N SER A 550 -18.18 -41.25 -16.58
CA SER A 550 -16.99 -40.65 -15.99
C SER A 550 -17.36 -39.41 -15.18
N PRO A 551 -16.63 -39.08 -14.10
CA PRO A 551 -16.85 -37.86 -13.36
C PRO A 551 -16.45 -36.63 -14.20
N LYS A 552 -17.12 -35.50 -13.94
CA LYS A 552 -16.65 -34.19 -14.43
C LYS A 552 -15.40 -33.78 -13.67
N LEU A 553 -14.54 -32.97 -14.30
CA LEU A 553 -13.31 -32.48 -13.68
C LEU A 553 -13.58 -31.74 -12.37
N LYS A 554 -14.65 -30.93 -12.30
CA LYS A 554 -15.09 -30.28 -11.04
C LYS A 554 -15.28 -31.28 -9.89
N VAL A 555 -15.93 -32.40 -10.20
CA VAL A 555 -16.29 -33.41 -9.22
C VAL A 555 -15.05 -34.22 -8.85
N LEU A 556 -14.22 -34.56 -9.83
CA LEU A 556 -12.94 -35.25 -9.59
C LEU A 556 -11.99 -34.40 -8.73
N ARG A 557 -11.91 -33.08 -8.95
CA ARG A 557 -11.13 -32.17 -8.10
C ARG A 557 -11.58 -32.23 -6.65
N LYS A 558 -12.90 -32.23 -6.42
CA LYS A 558 -13.48 -32.35 -5.08
C LYS A 558 -13.23 -33.71 -4.44
N ILE A 559 -13.30 -34.79 -5.21
CA ILE A 559 -12.93 -36.15 -4.76
C ILE A 559 -11.48 -36.16 -4.25
N LEU A 560 -10.55 -35.59 -5.04
CA LEU A 560 -9.13 -35.54 -4.69
C LEU A 560 -8.85 -34.71 -3.45
N GLU A 561 -9.46 -33.52 -3.34
CA GLU A 561 -9.31 -32.62 -2.19
C GLU A 561 -9.74 -33.30 -0.88
N GLU A 562 -10.90 -33.96 -0.89
CA GLU A 562 -11.45 -34.64 0.29
C GLU A 562 -10.72 -35.95 0.63
N ALA A 563 -10.16 -36.61 -0.40
CA ALA A 563 -9.36 -37.82 -0.27
C ALA A 563 -7.86 -37.53 -0.01
N GLU A 564 -7.49 -36.26 0.20
CA GLU A 564 -6.10 -35.82 0.47
C GLU A 564 -5.11 -36.36 -0.59
N SER A 565 -5.56 -36.43 -1.85
CA SER A 565 -4.79 -36.93 -2.99
C SER A 565 -4.57 -35.82 -4.00
N SER A 566 -3.52 -35.93 -4.82
CA SER A 566 -3.20 -34.96 -5.85
C SER A 566 -3.51 -35.49 -7.26
N PHE A 567 -3.51 -34.59 -8.25
CA PHE A 567 -3.59 -35.02 -9.65
C PHE A 567 -2.37 -35.83 -10.08
N GLU A 568 -1.20 -35.66 -9.44
CA GLU A 568 0.01 -36.47 -9.70
C GLU A 568 -0.24 -37.94 -9.43
N ASP A 569 -0.86 -38.19 -8.28
CA ASP A 569 -1.14 -39.54 -7.83
C ASP A 569 -2.02 -40.22 -8.87
N ILE A 570 -3.12 -39.59 -9.29
CA ILE A 570 -4.08 -40.27 -10.16
C ILE A 570 -3.72 -40.28 -11.65
N TYR A 571 -2.75 -39.47 -12.08
CA TYR A 571 -2.51 -39.25 -13.51
C TYR A 571 -2.19 -40.51 -14.32
N PRO A 572 -1.38 -41.49 -13.85
CA PRO A 572 -1.12 -42.74 -14.58
C PRO A 572 -2.39 -43.53 -14.93
N TRP A 573 -3.48 -43.27 -14.20
CA TRP A 573 -4.76 -43.91 -14.38
C TRP A 573 -5.75 -43.09 -15.23
N ILE A 574 -5.38 -41.88 -15.65
CA ILE A 574 -6.18 -41.06 -16.57
C ILE A 574 -5.91 -41.50 -18.01
N LYS A 575 -6.93 -42.03 -18.68
CA LYS A 575 -6.85 -42.52 -20.06
C LYS A 575 -7.05 -41.41 -21.09
N SER A 576 -8.07 -40.59 -20.89
CA SER A 576 -8.39 -39.46 -21.77
C SER A 576 -9.32 -38.46 -21.08
N ILE A 577 -9.45 -37.29 -21.70
CA ILE A 577 -10.42 -36.25 -21.31
C ILE A 577 -11.40 -36.12 -22.46
N PHE A 578 -12.69 -35.96 -22.17
CA PHE A 578 -13.68 -35.77 -23.21
C PHE A 578 -14.74 -34.73 -22.86
N TYR A 579 -15.39 -34.23 -23.90
CA TYR A 579 -16.54 -33.37 -23.78
C TYR A 579 -17.58 -33.73 -24.85
N LYS A 580 -18.83 -33.32 -24.62
CA LYS A 580 -19.90 -33.49 -25.59
C LYS A 580 -19.93 -32.25 -26.50
N SER A 581 -19.72 -32.47 -27.79
CA SER A 581 -19.87 -31.46 -28.84
C SER A 581 -21.07 -31.81 -29.73
N TYR A 582 -21.38 -30.94 -30.70
CA TYR A 582 -22.39 -31.23 -31.73
C TYR A 582 -22.00 -32.41 -32.63
N ARG A 583 -20.71 -32.79 -32.67
CA ARG A 583 -20.18 -33.95 -33.43
C ARG A 583 -20.22 -35.24 -32.61
N GLY A 584 -20.64 -35.19 -31.35
CA GLY A 584 -20.67 -36.33 -30.44
C GLY A 584 -19.67 -36.19 -29.30
N ARG A 585 -19.07 -37.31 -28.87
CA ARG A 585 -18.06 -37.32 -27.80
C ARG A 585 -16.67 -37.11 -28.40
N GLU A 586 -16.06 -35.97 -28.14
CA GLU A 586 -14.70 -35.67 -28.58
C GLU A 586 -13.72 -35.95 -27.45
N ARG A 587 -12.71 -36.79 -27.73
CA ARG A 587 -11.67 -37.20 -26.77
C ARG A 587 -10.35 -36.51 -27.08
N VAL A 588 -9.57 -36.28 -26.04
CA VAL A 588 -8.24 -35.68 -26.12
C VAL A 588 -7.36 -36.25 -25.02
N LYS A 589 -6.08 -36.46 -25.34
CA LYS A 589 -5.04 -36.74 -24.34
C LYS A 589 -4.38 -35.42 -23.94
N LEU A 590 -3.90 -35.30 -22.72
CA LEU A 590 -3.07 -34.17 -22.30
C LEU A 590 -1.94 -34.75 -21.46
N PRO A 591 -0.68 -34.32 -21.63
CA PRO A 591 0.39 -34.69 -20.70
C PRO A 591 0.09 -34.17 -19.28
N PRO A 592 0.70 -34.74 -18.22
CA PRO A 592 0.41 -34.31 -16.85
C PRO A 592 0.91 -32.88 -16.62
N TYR A 593 2.07 -32.60 -17.19
CA TYR A 593 2.85 -31.39 -17.03
C TYR A 593 3.35 -30.89 -18.38
N PRO A 594 3.67 -29.59 -18.48
CA PRO A 594 4.47 -29.08 -19.58
C PRO A 594 5.75 -29.91 -19.75
N ASN A 595 5.91 -30.55 -20.90
CA ASN A 595 7.11 -31.26 -21.32
C ASN A 595 7.72 -30.56 -22.56
N GLU A 596 8.87 -31.01 -23.05
CA GLU A 596 9.55 -30.38 -24.18
C GLU A 596 8.67 -30.32 -25.44
N VAL A 597 7.97 -31.41 -25.76
CA VAL A 597 7.08 -31.51 -26.92
C VAL A 597 5.92 -30.51 -26.82
N PHE A 598 5.34 -30.35 -25.63
CA PHE A 598 4.29 -29.37 -25.37
C PHE A 598 4.81 -27.93 -25.46
N MET A 599 6.04 -27.68 -25.00
CA MET A 599 6.66 -26.35 -25.10
C MET A 599 7.00 -25.99 -26.56
N GLU A 600 7.45 -26.95 -27.37
CA GLU A 600 7.61 -26.75 -28.82
C GLU A 600 6.26 -26.43 -29.47
N PHE A 601 5.21 -27.20 -29.15
CA PHE A 601 3.85 -26.92 -29.63
C PHE A 601 3.36 -25.53 -29.21
N LEU A 602 3.63 -25.09 -27.98
CA LEU A 602 3.31 -23.73 -27.57
C LEU A 602 4.11 -22.69 -28.37
N GLY A 603 5.39 -22.93 -28.67
CA GLY A 603 6.20 -22.06 -29.51
C GLY A 603 5.63 -21.91 -30.93
N ASP A 604 5.13 -23.01 -31.51
CA ASP A 604 4.37 -22.98 -32.78
C ASP A 604 3.15 -22.06 -32.70
N ILE A 605 2.39 -22.19 -31.61
CA ILE A 605 1.18 -21.40 -31.42
C ILE A 605 1.47 -19.96 -31.03
N TYR A 606 2.59 -19.64 -30.40
CA TYR A 606 2.97 -18.26 -30.08
C TYR A 606 3.42 -17.46 -31.31
N SER A 607 3.99 -18.14 -32.30
CA SER A 607 4.49 -17.55 -33.56
C SER A 607 3.42 -17.52 -34.67
N ASP A 608 3.35 -18.54 -35.50
CA ASP A 608 2.45 -18.58 -36.67
C ASP A 608 1.04 -19.13 -36.36
N GLY A 609 0.83 -19.70 -35.17
CA GLY A 609 -0.50 -20.22 -34.82
C GLY A 609 -1.56 -19.13 -34.62
N CYS A 610 -2.84 -19.48 -34.73
CA CYS A 610 -3.95 -18.58 -34.40
C CYS A 610 -5.10 -19.37 -33.79
N LEU A 611 -5.80 -18.76 -32.84
CA LEU A 611 -6.95 -19.34 -32.17
C LEU A 611 -8.22 -18.57 -32.57
N VAL A 612 -9.06 -19.19 -33.40
CA VAL A 612 -10.28 -18.56 -33.92
C VAL A 612 -11.50 -19.12 -33.21
N LYS A 613 -12.36 -18.26 -32.66
CA LYS A 613 -13.65 -18.66 -32.09
C LYS A 613 -14.75 -18.61 -33.15
N ASP A 614 -15.56 -19.66 -33.23
CA ASP A 614 -16.75 -19.67 -34.09
C ASP A 614 -17.85 -18.80 -33.44
N PRO A 615 -18.27 -17.68 -34.07
CA PRO A 615 -19.26 -16.79 -33.49
C PRO A 615 -20.67 -17.42 -33.45
N ARG A 616 -20.94 -18.46 -34.26
CA ARG A 616 -22.25 -19.11 -34.35
C ARG A 616 -22.42 -20.24 -33.35
N LYS A 617 -21.33 -20.72 -32.74
CA LYS A 617 -21.34 -21.89 -31.85
C LYS A 617 -20.71 -21.54 -30.51
N ASN A 618 -21.44 -21.77 -29.43
CA ASN A 618 -20.95 -21.50 -28.10
C ASN A 618 -19.72 -22.38 -27.79
N GLU A 619 -18.61 -21.74 -27.40
CA GLU A 619 -17.34 -22.40 -27.03
C GLU A 619 -16.71 -23.33 -28.07
N SER A 620 -16.93 -23.08 -29.37
CA SER A 620 -16.20 -23.77 -30.44
C SER A 620 -15.02 -22.93 -30.91
N TYR A 621 -13.83 -23.52 -30.87
CA TYR A 621 -12.57 -22.87 -31.25
C TYR A 621 -11.85 -23.73 -32.29
N THR A 622 -11.25 -23.07 -33.27
CA THR A 622 -10.38 -23.68 -34.28
C THR A 622 -8.96 -23.20 -34.03
N ILE A 623 -8.05 -24.15 -33.85
CA ILE A 623 -6.61 -23.91 -33.82
C ILE A 623 -6.11 -24.00 -35.25
N HIS A 624 -5.44 -22.94 -35.68
CA HIS A 624 -4.82 -22.79 -36.98
C HIS A 624 -3.31 -22.70 -36.80
N TYR A 625 -2.55 -23.41 -37.63
CA TYR A 625 -1.11 -23.23 -37.76
C TYR A 625 -0.78 -23.17 -39.24
N SER A 626 0.02 -22.18 -39.63
CA SER A 626 0.44 -21.96 -41.02
C SER A 626 1.97 -21.90 -41.08
N THR A 627 2.56 -22.50 -42.11
CA THR A 627 4.01 -22.47 -42.32
C THR A 627 4.36 -22.56 -43.80
N GLY A 628 5.47 -21.95 -44.21
CA GLY A 628 6.00 -22.09 -45.58
C GLY A 628 6.63 -23.46 -45.85
N SER A 629 6.91 -24.26 -44.82
CA SER A 629 7.64 -25.51 -44.90
C SER A 629 6.72 -26.73 -44.72
N LEU A 630 6.81 -27.69 -45.63
CA LEU A 630 6.06 -28.94 -45.51
C LEU A 630 6.58 -29.80 -44.36
N GLU A 631 7.87 -29.72 -44.06
CA GLU A 631 8.51 -30.45 -42.97
C GLU A 631 8.02 -29.96 -41.61
N ASP A 632 7.94 -28.64 -41.43
CA ASP A 632 7.42 -28.05 -40.18
C ASP A 632 5.94 -28.38 -39.96
N ALA A 633 5.14 -28.40 -41.04
CA ALA A 633 3.75 -28.83 -40.96
C ALA A 633 3.61 -30.31 -40.55
N ARG A 634 4.52 -31.19 -41.00
CA ARG A 634 4.55 -32.61 -40.58
C ARG A 634 4.96 -32.74 -39.13
N ASN A 635 6.02 -32.06 -38.72
CA ASN A 635 6.51 -32.05 -37.33
C ASN A 635 5.41 -31.54 -36.37
N TYR A 636 4.68 -30.49 -36.75
CA TYR A 636 3.54 -29.99 -35.99
C TYR A 636 2.44 -31.05 -35.81
N ILE A 637 2.08 -31.79 -36.86
CA ILE A 637 1.10 -32.89 -36.77
C ILE A 637 1.59 -33.99 -35.87
N GLU A 638 2.86 -34.38 -35.96
CA GLU A 638 3.44 -35.40 -35.08
C GLU A 638 3.35 -34.99 -33.61
N ARG A 639 3.69 -33.73 -33.28
CA ARG A 639 3.50 -33.17 -31.93
C ARG A 639 2.04 -33.20 -31.49
N VAL A 640 1.09 -32.81 -32.35
CA VAL A 640 -0.34 -32.85 -32.05
C VAL A 640 -0.84 -34.28 -31.82
N ARG A 641 -0.34 -35.25 -32.60
CA ARG A 641 -0.68 -36.66 -32.46
C ARG A 641 -0.12 -37.24 -31.17
N GLU A 642 1.14 -36.95 -30.84
CA GLU A 642 1.80 -37.40 -29.62
C GLU A 642 1.13 -36.82 -28.37
N LEU A 643 0.95 -35.50 -28.32
CA LEU A 643 0.42 -34.80 -27.14
C LEU A 643 -1.08 -35.07 -26.93
N PHE A 644 -1.85 -35.00 -28.02
CA PHE A 644 -3.31 -34.90 -27.94
C PHE A 644 -4.04 -36.12 -28.48
N GLY A 645 -3.35 -37.01 -29.20
CA GLY A 645 -3.97 -38.15 -29.89
C GLY A 645 -4.86 -37.75 -31.07
N LEU A 646 -4.66 -36.55 -31.63
CA LEU A 646 -5.42 -36.02 -32.75
C LEU A 646 -4.59 -36.11 -34.04
N ASP A 647 -5.25 -36.33 -35.17
CA ASP A 647 -4.59 -36.46 -36.48
C ASP A 647 -5.16 -35.45 -37.50
N PRO A 648 -4.78 -34.17 -37.39
CA PRO A 648 -5.25 -33.15 -38.33
C PRO A 648 -4.60 -33.32 -39.70
N LYS A 649 -5.26 -32.80 -40.74
CA LYS A 649 -4.77 -32.87 -42.12
C LYS A 649 -3.98 -31.62 -42.50
N ILE A 650 -2.99 -31.78 -43.38
CA ILE A 650 -2.30 -30.67 -44.03
C ILE A 650 -3.13 -30.23 -45.24
N GLU A 651 -3.50 -28.97 -45.26
CA GLU A 651 -4.08 -28.28 -46.41
C GLU A 651 -3.01 -27.37 -47.04
N ARG A 652 -3.02 -27.22 -48.36
CA ARG A 652 -2.12 -26.29 -49.05
C ARG A 652 -2.90 -25.07 -49.49
N ASP A 653 -2.54 -23.90 -48.96
CA ASP A 653 -3.10 -22.64 -49.42
C ASP A 653 -2.31 -22.16 -50.66
N LYS A 654 -3.00 -22.15 -51.81
CA LYS A 654 -2.39 -21.76 -53.10
C LYS A 654 -2.17 -20.24 -53.20
N ARG A 655 -2.90 -19.42 -52.45
CA ARG A 655 -2.82 -17.95 -52.52
C ARG A 655 -1.60 -17.44 -51.78
N GLU A 656 -1.41 -17.92 -50.56
CA GLU A 656 -0.30 -17.51 -49.68
C GLU A 656 0.95 -18.40 -49.82
N ARG A 657 0.86 -19.46 -50.64
CA ARG A 657 1.95 -20.44 -50.87
C ARG A 657 2.45 -21.08 -49.57
N CYS A 658 1.54 -21.34 -48.63
CA CYS A 658 1.84 -21.95 -47.34
C CYS A 658 1.08 -23.28 -47.15
N TYR A 659 1.53 -24.05 -46.17
CA TYR A 659 0.85 -25.23 -45.64
C TYR A 659 0.11 -24.84 -44.37
N VAL A 660 -1.07 -25.40 -44.22
CA VAL A 660 -2.02 -25.04 -43.18
C VAL A 660 -2.50 -26.29 -42.48
N VAL A 661 -2.46 -26.29 -41.16
CA VAL A 661 -3.03 -27.34 -40.31
C VAL A 661 -4.14 -26.73 -39.47
N ARG A 662 -5.34 -27.32 -39.55
CA ARG A 662 -6.54 -26.85 -38.83
C ARG A 662 -7.21 -27.99 -38.08
N PHE A 663 -7.54 -27.74 -36.82
CA PHE A 663 -8.42 -28.62 -36.05
C PHE A 663 -9.19 -27.83 -35.00
N SER A 664 -10.33 -28.39 -34.60
CA SER A 664 -11.18 -27.77 -33.57
C SER A 664 -11.20 -28.66 -32.35
N ASN A 665 -10.77 -28.13 -31.21
CA ASN A 665 -10.88 -28.82 -29.93
C ASN A 665 -11.01 -27.81 -28.79
N LYS A 666 -12.11 -27.89 -28.04
CA LYS A 666 -12.43 -26.96 -26.95
C LYS A 666 -11.43 -27.00 -25.80
N VAL A 667 -10.92 -28.19 -25.47
CA VAL A 667 -10.00 -28.39 -24.34
C VAL A 667 -8.64 -27.77 -24.65
N ILE A 668 -8.10 -28.05 -25.83
CA ILE A 668 -6.81 -27.50 -26.29
C ILE A 668 -6.89 -25.97 -26.41
N ALA A 669 -8.00 -25.45 -26.95
CA ALA A 669 -8.22 -24.00 -27.02
C ALA A 669 -8.19 -23.33 -25.64
N ARG A 670 -8.89 -23.89 -24.64
CA ARG A 670 -8.87 -23.37 -23.26
C ARG A 670 -7.48 -23.46 -22.64
N LEU A 671 -6.75 -24.55 -22.90
CA LEU A 671 -5.37 -24.71 -22.48
C LEU A 671 -4.49 -23.59 -23.05
N LEU A 672 -4.56 -23.33 -24.36
CA LEU A 672 -3.81 -22.26 -25.01
C LEU A 672 -4.15 -20.87 -24.44
N ILE A 673 -5.43 -20.58 -24.20
CA ILE A 673 -5.88 -19.34 -23.53
C ILE A 673 -5.29 -19.24 -22.12
N GLY A 674 -5.28 -20.34 -21.37
CA GLY A 674 -4.66 -20.42 -20.04
C GLY A 674 -3.15 -20.19 -20.06
N PHE A 675 -2.50 -20.43 -21.20
CA PHE A 675 -1.11 -20.11 -21.47
C PHE A 675 -0.92 -18.77 -22.19
N GLY A 676 -1.90 -17.86 -22.15
CA GLY A 676 -1.74 -16.48 -22.63
C GLY A 676 -1.96 -16.25 -24.12
N ILE A 677 -2.43 -17.26 -24.87
CA ILE A 677 -2.74 -17.08 -26.30
C ILE A 677 -4.09 -16.37 -26.47
N PRO A 678 -4.14 -15.20 -27.13
CA PRO A 678 -5.40 -14.49 -27.37
C PRO A 678 -6.25 -15.21 -28.42
N VAL A 679 -7.57 -14.97 -28.37
CA VAL A 679 -8.53 -15.42 -29.39
C VAL A 679 -8.65 -14.35 -30.46
N GLY A 680 -8.46 -14.73 -31.73
CA GLY A 680 -8.45 -13.84 -32.89
C GLY A 680 -7.03 -13.38 -33.24
N ASP A 681 -6.90 -12.12 -33.65
CA ASP A 681 -5.61 -11.57 -34.05
C ASP A 681 -4.66 -11.45 -32.86
N LYS A 682 -3.43 -11.94 -33.06
CA LYS A 682 -2.32 -11.68 -32.16
C LYS A 682 -1.92 -10.21 -32.29
N GLY A 683 -2.50 -9.39 -31.43
CA GLY A 683 -2.25 -7.95 -31.39
C GLY A 683 -0.84 -7.59 -30.91
N LYS A 684 -0.59 -6.27 -30.83
CA LYS A 684 0.66 -5.70 -30.30
C LYS A 684 0.92 -6.01 -28.82
N ASP A 685 -0.06 -6.56 -28.13
CA ASP A 685 -0.04 -6.83 -26.69
C ASP A 685 0.14 -8.32 -26.36
N LEU A 686 0.63 -9.14 -27.30
CA LEU A 686 0.94 -10.54 -27.03
C LEU A 686 2.05 -10.68 -25.98
N GLU A 687 1.84 -11.54 -24.99
CA GLU A 687 2.76 -11.76 -23.87
C GLU A 687 2.94 -13.24 -23.55
N ILE A 688 4.14 -13.60 -23.13
CA ILE A 688 4.49 -14.92 -22.61
C ILE A 688 3.86 -15.09 -21.22
N HIS A 689 3.11 -16.16 -21.03
CA HIS A 689 2.47 -16.43 -19.76
C HIS A 689 3.51 -16.60 -18.62
N PRO A 690 3.29 -16.01 -17.43
CA PRO A 690 4.30 -15.97 -16.36
C PRO A 690 4.84 -17.33 -15.91
N ILE A 691 4.05 -18.40 -16.04
CA ILE A 691 4.50 -19.76 -15.71
C ILE A 691 5.69 -20.21 -16.57
N ILE A 692 5.77 -19.78 -17.83
CA ILE A 692 6.85 -20.13 -18.75
C ILE A 692 8.16 -19.49 -18.29
N HIS A 693 8.09 -18.29 -17.72
CA HIS A 693 9.26 -17.57 -17.20
C HIS A 693 9.98 -18.35 -16.07
N VAL A 694 9.25 -19.13 -15.28
CA VAL A 694 9.84 -19.87 -14.13
C VAL A 694 10.17 -21.34 -14.44
N MET A 695 10.04 -21.76 -15.71
CA MET A 695 10.37 -23.13 -16.12
C MET A 695 11.89 -23.38 -16.17
N PRO A 696 12.37 -24.63 -16.09
CA PRO A 696 13.78 -24.97 -16.28
C PRO A 696 14.28 -24.60 -17.67
N ARG A 697 15.59 -24.33 -17.81
CA ARG A 697 16.20 -23.94 -19.10
C ARG A 697 15.86 -24.90 -20.23
N LYS A 698 15.76 -26.20 -19.96
CA LYS A 698 15.42 -27.22 -20.96
C LYS A 698 14.07 -26.94 -21.63
N LEU A 699 13.03 -26.65 -20.84
CA LEU A 699 11.68 -26.36 -21.33
C LEU A 699 11.60 -25.01 -22.04
N ILE A 700 12.26 -23.98 -21.49
CA ILE A 700 12.34 -22.66 -22.14
C ILE A 700 13.09 -22.78 -23.48
N GLY A 701 14.14 -23.59 -23.54
CA GLY A 701 14.89 -23.85 -24.77
C GLY A 701 14.01 -24.48 -25.85
N ALA A 702 13.18 -25.47 -25.50
CA ALA A 702 12.21 -26.07 -26.41
C ALA A 702 11.18 -25.05 -26.94
N PHE A 703 10.67 -24.19 -26.06
CA PHE A 703 9.77 -23.09 -26.44
C PHE A 703 10.43 -22.09 -27.40
N LEU A 704 11.60 -21.56 -27.03
CA LEU A 704 12.33 -20.58 -27.83
C LEU A 704 12.79 -21.16 -29.16
N LYS A 705 13.21 -22.43 -29.19
CA LYS A 705 13.57 -23.13 -30.43
C LYS A 705 12.46 -22.98 -31.45
N GLN A 706 11.23 -23.35 -31.09
CA GLN A 706 10.13 -23.33 -32.05
C GLN A 706 9.63 -21.91 -32.36
N LEU A 707 9.71 -20.99 -31.39
CA LEU A 707 9.44 -19.57 -31.64
C LEU A 707 10.36 -18.99 -32.72
N PHE A 708 11.67 -19.30 -32.66
CA PHE A 708 12.67 -18.84 -33.62
C PHE A 708 12.66 -19.63 -34.94
N THR A 709 12.20 -20.89 -34.96
CA THR A 709 12.00 -21.64 -36.21
C THR A 709 10.99 -20.93 -37.11
N ASN A 710 9.92 -20.40 -36.53
CA ASN A 710 8.80 -19.81 -37.27
C ASN A 710 9.00 -18.31 -37.55
N ASP A 711 9.23 -17.51 -36.50
CA ASP A 711 9.34 -16.03 -36.60
C ASP A 711 10.79 -15.52 -36.66
N GLY A 712 11.76 -16.42 -36.69
CA GLY A 712 13.18 -16.11 -36.71
C GLY A 712 13.80 -16.23 -38.10
N GLY A 713 15.05 -15.76 -38.19
CA GLY A 713 15.82 -15.88 -39.41
C GLY A 713 17.28 -15.52 -39.23
N ILE A 714 18.07 -15.72 -40.28
CA ILE A 714 19.49 -15.43 -40.29
C ILE A 714 19.79 -14.32 -41.29
N VAL A 715 20.32 -13.20 -40.81
CA VAL A 715 20.78 -12.09 -41.66
C VAL A 715 22.27 -12.26 -41.93
N ARG A 716 22.63 -12.36 -43.22
CA ARG A 716 24.02 -12.38 -43.73
C ARG A 716 24.91 -13.44 -43.07
N GLY A 717 24.34 -14.54 -42.56
CA GLY A 717 25.08 -15.60 -41.87
C GLY A 717 25.73 -15.20 -40.53
N LYS A 718 25.43 -13.99 -40.01
CA LYS A 718 26.13 -13.41 -38.85
C LYS A 718 25.22 -13.12 -37.65
N CYS A 719 23.92 -12.96 -37.89
CA CYS A 719 22.98 -12.57 -36.84
C CYS A 719 21.68 -13.36 -36.97
N VAL A 720 21.27 -14.01 -35.88
CA VAL A 720 19.94 -14.58 -35.72
C VAL A 720 19.03 -13.47 -35.23
N PHE A 721 17.89 -13.29 -35.90
CA PHE A 721 16.86 -12.34 -35.48
C PHE A 721 15.55 -13.08 -35.20
N PHE A 722 14.71 -12.44 -34.38
CA PHE A 722 13.32 -12.78 -34.16
C PHE A 722 12.52 -11.51 -34.39
N SER A 723 11.44 -11.60 -35.18
CA SER A 723 10.58 -10.45 -35.46
C SER A 723 9.20 -10.65 -34.87
N THR A 724 8.68 -9.62 -34.20
CA THR A 724 7.31 -9.60 -33.69
C THR A 724 6.75 -8.20 -33.76
N SER A 725 5.42 -8.10 -33.86
CA SER A 725 4.67 -6.84 -33.76
C SER A 725 4.48 -6.39 -32.31
N SER A 726 4.75 -7.26 -31.33
CA SER A 726 4.60 -6.95 -29.90
C SER A 726 5.92 -6.58 -29.25
N LYS A 727 5.98 -5.35 -28.72
CA LYS A 727 7.14 -4.88 -27.94
C LYS A 727 7.33 -5.70 -26.66
N ARG A 728 6.23 -6.06 -25.97
CA ARG A 728 6.29 -6.85 -24.73
C ARG A 728 6.82 -8.26 -24.97
N LEU A 729 6.37 -8.93 -26.04
CA LEU A 729 6.92 -10.24 -26.41
C LEU A 729 8.42 -10.15 -26.68
N ALA A 730 8.89 -9.12 -27.41
CA ALA A 730 10.31 -8.93 -27.68
C ALA A 730 11.14 -8.72 -26.41
N GLU A 731 10.63 -7.94 -25.45
CA GLU A 731 11.28 -7.70 -24.15
C GLU A 731 11.32 -8.98 -23.29
N GLN A 732 10.23 -9.77 -23.26
CA GLN A 732 10.19 -11.03 -22.54
C GLN A 732 11.11 -12.08 -23.17
N VAL A 733 11.17 -12.18 -24.51
CA VAL A 733 12.11 -13.07 -25.21
C VAL A 733 13.57 -12.68 -24.90
N ASP A 734 13.89 -11.38 -24.87
CA ASP A 734 15.22 -10.93 -24.43
C ASP A 734 15.56 -11.43 -23.01
N LEU A 735 14.64 -11.26 -22.07
CA LEU A 735 14.85 -11.72 -20.69
C LEU A 735 14.99 -13.24 -20.61
N LEU A 736 14.25 -14.01 -21.41
CA LEU A 736 14.39 -15.46 -21.49
C LEU A 736 15.73 -15.88 -22.09
N LEU A 737 16.21 -15.22 -23.15
CA LEU A 737 17.52 -15.48 -23.76
C LEU A 737 18.66 -15.27 -22.75
N ARG A 738 18.55 -14.29 -21.85
CA ARG A 738 19.53 -14.07 -20.78
C ARG A 738 19.61 -15.19 -19.77
N ARG A 739 18.60 -16.05 -19.64
CA ARG A 739 18.74 -17.28 -18.83
C ARG A 739 19.82 -18.18 -19.40
N PHE A 740 20.09 -18.10 -20.69
CA PHE A 740 21.16 -18.83 -21.39
C PHE A 740 22.46 -18.01 -21.50
N GLY A 741 22.51 -16.78 -20.97
CA GLY A 741 23.64 -15.87 -21.13
C GLY A 741 23.73 -15.24 -22.52
N ILE A 742 22.65 -15.28 -23.30
CA ILE A 742 22.61 -14.69 -24.64
C ILE A 742 22.19 -13.23 -24.51
N ILE A 743 23.05 -12.32 -24.95
CA ILE A 743 22.78 -10.87 -24.97
C ILE A 743 22.19 -10.52 -26.34
N SER A 744 20.97 -9.97 -26.34
CA SER A 744 20.26 -9.60 -27.57
C SER A 744 20.03 -8.08 -27.67
N SER A 745 19.91 -7.57 -28.90
CA SER A 745 19.53 -6.18 -29.17
C SER A 745 18.10 -6.12 -29.69
N ILE A 746 17.30 -5.18 -29.17
CA ILE A 746 15.94 -4.93 -29.66
C ILE A 746 16.00 -3.74 -30.62
N ARG A 747 15.38 -3.85 -31.80
CA ARG A 747 15.35 -2.75 -32.78
C ARG A 747 13.96 -2.65 -33.38
N GLU A 748 13.44 -1.43 -33.45
CA GLU A 748 12.23 -1.15 -34.22
C GLU A 748 12.56 -1.14 -35.70
N ARG A 749 11.83 -1.95 -36.47
CA ARG A 749 11.92 -1.93 -37.92
C ARG A 749 11.17 -0.69 -38.40
N ARG A 750 11.91 0.34 -38.81
CA ARG A 750 11.33 1.48 -39.53
C ARG A 750 10.71 0.94 -40.82
N SER A 751 9.39 1.07 -40.92
CA SER A 751 8.58 0.71 -42.08
C SER A 751 8.95 1.51 -43.31
#